data_AF-A0A975GG54-F1
#
_entry.id   AF-A0A975GG54-F1
#
_cell.length_a   1.000
_cell.length_b   1.000
_cell.length_c   1.000
_cell.angle_alpha   90.00
_cell.angle_beta   90.00
_cell.angle_gamma   90.00
#
_symmetry.space_group_name_H-M   'P 1'
#
loop_
_entity.id
_entity.type
_entity.pdbx_description
1 polymer ?
#
loop_
_entity_poly.entity_id
_entity_poly.type
_entity_poly.pdbx_seq_one_letter_code
_entity_poly.pdbx_strand_id
1 'polypeptide(L)'
;MHNGAKGLSSGAAYIFKYNGTSWTQASKLTASDGSEKDFFGFSVSVSGNYAIAGAVNEDEGGNNAGAVYIFQNNGGIWTQTAKLIPSDSSSMDFFGCSVSISGDYALAGAYSDDNHGKNSGSAYLFKNNGTSWMQHEKFFSGDGDNDDYLGRFVSVYSSQSASYRILAGAPGDDDNGENSGSVYVYGDFPVGRPVIEVAPLFLTLDQSKSARMVPELKARSEDIDECTRGLVIPENVKEYWKQYTPSPPQMGPSASDLPVSIDWSQYDGPVKSQGSCGACSVFAAVGLIENLGNQAGLPVEQDLSVQSVLSCSPDISCAGGWYWDALNYISTNGVIPTSCQPYTGQNGTCSERCEQPEFIEKIAQFTGSPGLWGEVLSPKNLKTALQTGPLCVAMYVPDDGTFTGSGYKGGVYNYEGGPISWEYNGHAVLLVGYDDNLQCFKVKNSWGPNWGENGYFRIAYDDVTDDVKFGSYAVTGSGAYLAGQTATFTISNQGSADLNIISMTGNKNWLAFSPVSPLTISPNQKQVISVSVSSWSLLNGAIDTGKITILSNDPSASTIDVNVTAKSGPEQGAVPGDIDNINQVDLHDAVLGLQVLTGITENQDSIRSDYVESKVDVNKDDRIGIEEVIYILKYLADNNHQN
;
A
#
# COMPACT_ATOMS: atom_id res chain seq x y z
N MET A 1 -0.05 55.80 39.81
CA MET A 1 -0.41 55.63 41.23
C MET A 1 -1.92 55.43 41.33
N HIS A 2 -2.40 54.21 41.61
CA HIS A 2 -3.82 53.98 41.88
C HIS A 2 -4.00 53.01 43.04
N ASN A 3 -4.88 53.38 43.98
CA ASN A 3 -5.12 52.68 45.22
C ASN A 3 -5.79 51.31 44.99
N GLY A 4 -5.17 50.26 45.51
CA GLY A 4 -5.94 49.14 46.04
C GLY A 4 -6.59 49.54 47.37
N ALA A 5 -7.50 48.73 47.90
CA ALA A 5 -8.29 49.09 49.08
C ALA A 5 -7.50 49.15 50.41
N LYS A 6 -6.17 49.01 50.36
CA LYS A 6 -5.29 48.77 51.51
C LYS A 6 -4.04 49.65 51.58
N GLY A 7 -3.91 50.64 50.69
CA GLY A 7 -2.91 51.71 50.80
C GLY A 7 -2.18 52.02 49.49
N LEU A 8 -1.11 52.80 49.59
CA LEU A 8 -0.35 53.25 48.42
C LEU A 8 0.36 52.08 47.74
N SER A 9 0.18 51.97 46.41
CA SER A 9 0.79 50.93 45.57
C SER A 9 0.49 49.48 45.97
N SER A 10 -0.56 49.22 46.76
CA SER A 10 -0.97 47.85 47.12
C SER A 10 -1.47 47.01 45.94
N GLY A 11 -1.72 47.62 44.79
CA GLY A 11 -2.06 46.93 43.54
C GLY A 11 -3.51 46.46 43.41
N ALA A 12 -3.85 45.99 42.21
CA ALA A 12 -5.11 45.33 41.83
C ALA A 12 -5.01 44.76 40.40
N ALA A 13 -5.62 43.60 40.16
CA ALA A 13 -5.81 43.03 38.83
C ALA A 13 -7.29 43.13 38.41
N TYR A 14 -7.57 43.08 37.10
CA TYR A 14 -8.94 43.25 36.57
C TYR A 14 -9.24 42.20 35.51
N ILE A 15 -10.37 41.51 35.66
CA ILE A 15 -10.85 40.55 34.66
C ILE A 15 -11.83 41.27 33.74
N PHE A 16 -11.57 41.19 32.44
CA PHE A 16 -12.48 41.64 31.39
C PHE A 16 -13.05 40.43 30.64
N LYS A 17 -14.33 40.49 30.25
CA LYS A 17 -15.00 39.47 29.45
C LYS A 17 -15.44 40.07 28.13
N TYR A 18 -15.09 39.41 27.02
CA TYR A 18 -15.64 39.74 25.71
C TYR A 18 -17.05 39.17 25.58
N ASN A 19 -18.02 40.00 25.19
CA ASN A 19 -19.42 39.60 25.03
C ASN A 19 -19.82 39.32 23.57
N GLY A 20 -18.85 39.19 22.66
CA GLY A 20 -19.07 39.07 21.21
C GLY A 20 -18.97 40.38 20.44
N THR A 21 -19.11 41.53 21.12
CA THR A 21 -19.01 42.87 20.49
C THR A 21 -18.12 43.86 21.24
N SER A 22 -17.91 43.67 22.55
CA SER A 22 -17.20 44.60 23.42
C SER A 22 -16.58 43.87 24.63
N TRP A 23 -15.53 44.46 25.19
CA TRP A 23 -14.94 44.03 26.46
C TRP A 23 -15.59 44.78 27.63
N THR A 24 -16.09 44.03 28.62
CA THR A 24 -16.67 44.59 29.85
C THR A 24 -15.88 44.12 31.06
N GLN A 25 -15.65 45.01 32.04
CA GLN A 25 -15.00 44.64 33.30
C GLN A 25 -15.94 43.71 34.09
N ALA A 26 -15.53 42.46 34.29
CA ALA A 26 -16.29 41.45 35.00
C ALA A 26 -15.92 41.37 36.50
N SER A 27 -14.68 41.65 36.88
CA SER A 27 -14.22 41.61 38.28
C SER A 27 -12.98 42.46 38.51
N LYS A 28 -12.80 42.91 39.76
CA LYS A 28 -11.54 43.48 40.29
C LYS A 28 -11.01 42.52 41.35
N LEU A 29 -9.76 42.10 41.22
CA LEU A 29 -9.07 41.18 42.11
C LEU A 29 -8.05 41.96 42.96
N THR A 30 -7.92 41.57 44.22
CA THR A 30 -6.97 42.13 45.20
C THR A 30 -6.55 41.04 46.18
N ALA A 31 -5.30 41.03 46.61
CA ALA A 31 -4.80 40.11 47.63
C ALA A 31 -5.56 40.23 48.97
N SER A 32 -5.89 39.08 49.57
CA SER A 32 -6.59 38.96 50.87
C SER A 32 -5.84 39.60 52.03
N ASP A 33 -4.52 39.70 51.91
CA ASP A 33 -3.52 40.19 52.87
C ASP A 33 -2.76 41.45 52.39
N GLY A 34 -2.69 41.70 51.08
CA GLY A 34 -1.80 42.71 50.48
C GLY A 34 -1.73 44.10 51.14
N SER A 35 -0.53 44.64 51.26
CA SER A 35 -0.13 45.83 52.01
C SER A 35 0.37 46.96 51.11
N GLU A 36 0.96 48.02 51.70
CA GLU A 36 1.53 49.12 50.91
C GLU A 36 2.79 48.67 50.15
N LYS A 37 2.82 48.96 48.85
CA LYS A 37 3.94 48.68 47.92
C LYS A 37 4.19 47.22 47.53
N ASP A 38 3.33 46.27 47.88
CA ASP A 38 3.44 44.87 47.38
C ASP A 38 3.34 44.76 45.84
N PHE A 39 2.79 45.79 45.18
CA PHE A 39 2.54 45.86 43.74
C PHE A 39 1.71 44.68 43.18
N PHE A 40 0.68 44.22 43.89
CA PHE A 40 -0.20 43.16 43.42
C PHE A 40 -0.78 43.45 42.01
N GLY A 41 -0.71 42.45 41.12
CA GLY A 41 -1.07 42.60 39.72
C GLY A 41 0.03 43.21 38.85
N PHE A 42 1.29 43.22 39.32
CA PHE A 42 2.48 43.57 38.54
C PHE A 42 2.58 42.70 37.27
N SER A 43 2.28 41.41 37.43
CA SER A 43 2.18 40.42 36.37
C SER A 43 0.84 39.68 36.51
N VAL A 44 0.23 39.28 35.38
CA VAL A 44 -1.06 38.57 35.37
C VAL A 44 -1.13 37.55 34.23
N SER A 45 -1.80 36.42 34.46
CA SER A 45 -2.19 35.47 33.41
C SER A 45 -3.54 34.81 33.73
N VAL A 46 -4.23 34.30 32.72
CA VAL A 46 -5.55 33.65 32.86
C VAL A 46 -5.67 32.45 31.91
N SER A 47 -6.16 31.31 32.42
CA SER A 47 -6.40 30.10 31.65
C SER A 47 -7.63 29.37 32.20
N GLY A 48 -8.64 29.16 31.34
CA GLY A 48 -9.88 28.47 31.73
C GLY A 48 -10.57 29.17 32.90
N ASN A 49 -10.68 28.45 34.03
CA ASN A 49 -11.28 28.97 35.27
C ASN A 49 -10.26 29.49 36.29
N TYR A 50 -8.97 29.59 35.96
CA TYR A 50 -7.95 30.11 36.87
C TYR A 50 -7.30 31.40 36.34
N ALA A 51 -6.99 32.29 37.25
CA ALA A 51 -6.19 33.50 37.02
C ALA A 51 -5.09 33.58 38.07
N ILE A 52 -3.94 34.10 37.68
CA ILE A 52 -2.75 34.25 38.52
C ILE A 52 -2.29 35.71 38.50
N ALA A 53 -1.88 36.24 39.64
CA ALA A 53 -1.39 37.61 39.78
C ALA A 53 -0.18 37.67 40.71
N GLY A 54 0.91 38.28 40.25
CA GLY A 54 2.12 38.50 41.05
C GLY A 54 2.06 39.78 41.90
N ALA A 55 2.61 39.72 43.10
CA ALA A 55 2.90 40.82 44.01
C ALA A 55 4.41 40.81 44.27
N VAL A 56 5.16 41.44 43.37
CA VAL A 56 6.62 41.30 43.24
C VAL A 56 7.42 41.83 44.45
N ASN A 57 6.80 42.65 45.28
CA ASN A 57 7.41 43.23 46.49
C ASN A 57 6.66 42.82 47.78
N GLU A 58 5.97 41.68 47.78
CA GLU A 58 5.36 41.15 49.00
C GLU A 58 6.44 40.67 49.98
N ASP A 59 6.23 40.93 51.28
CA ASP A 59 7.29 40.88 52.30
C ASP A 59 7.26 39.63 53.22
N GLU A 60 6.32 38.68 53.06
CA GLU A 60 6.19 37.54 54.00
C GLU A 60 7.43 36.61 53.97
N GLY A 61 8.06 36.44 52.81
CA GLY A 61 9.34 35.70 52.66
C GLY A 61 10.60 36.52 52.95
N GLY A 62 10.49 37.81 53.21
CA GLY A 62 11.61 38.75 53.29
C GLY A 62 11.38 40.02 52.47
N ASN A 63 12.25 41.02 52.62
CA ASN A 63 12.06 42.35 52.04
C ASN A 63 12.08 42.31 50.49
N ASN A 64 10.93 42.55 49.85
CA ASN A 64 10.67 42.31 48.42
C ASN A 64 11.00 40.87 47.97
N ALA A 65 10.71 39.87 48.80
CA ALA A 65 10.84 38.47 48.41
C ALA A 65 9.82 38.09 47.33
N GLY A 66 8.60 38.63 47.42
CA GLY A 66 7.54 38.50 46.43
C GLY A 66 6.61 37.30 46.66
N ALA A 67 5.37 37.43 46.20
CA ALA A 67 4.34 36.40 46.32
C ALA A 67 3.45 36.35 45.07
N VAL A 68 2.77 35.21 44.86
CA VAL A 68 1.85 35.01 43.73
C VAL A 68 0.51 34.46 44.21
N TYR A 69 -0.58 34.95 43.65
CA TYR A 69 -1.93 34.63 44.09
C TYR A 69 -2.75 33.98 42.99
N ILE A 70 -3.41 32.86 43.32
CA ILE A 70 -4.32 32.16 42.42
C ILE A 70 -5.77 32.53 42.76
N PHE A 71 -6.54 32.84 41.72
CA PHE A 71 -7.98 33.06 41.78
C PHE A 71 -8.69 32.03 40.92
N GLN A 72 -9.81 31.49 41.41
CA GLN A 72 -10.67 30.57 40.67
C GLN A 72 -12.02 31.23 40.35
N ASN A 73 -12.49 31.03 39.12
CA ASN A 73 -13.78 31.47 38.62
C ASN A 73 -14.85 30.40 38.86
N ASN A 74 -15.77 30.67 39.78
CA ASN A 74 -16.93 29.83 40.05
C ASN A 74 -18.20 30.55 39.57
N GLY A 75 -18.65 30.23 38.35
CA GLY A 75 -19.89 30.79 37.79
C GLY A 75 -19.88 32.29 37.48
N GLY A 76 -18.70 32.90 37.31
CA GLY A 76 -18.51 34.34 37.11
C GLY A 76 -18.01 35.08 38.35
N ILE A 77 -17.96 34.42 39.51
CA ILE A 77 -17.40 34.96 40.74
C ILE A 77 -15.95 34.48 40.87
N TRP A 78 -15.00 35.43 40.92
CA TRP A 78 -13.59 35.14 41.14
C TRP A 78 -13.24 35.20 42.62
N THR A 79 -12.71 34.10 43.17
CA THR A 79 -12.29 33.98 44.57
C THR A 79 -10.82 33.61 44.65
N GLN A 80 -10.04 34.25 45.53
CA GLN A 80 -8.66 33.83 45.81
C GLN A 80 -8.69 32.43 46.46
N THR A 81 -7.93 31.49 45.89
CA THR A 81 -7.85 30.10 46.37
C THR A 81 -6.47 29.71 46.89
N ALA A 82 -5.41 30.43 46.53
CA ALA A 82 -4.07 30.24 47.08
C ALA A 82 -3.25 31.55 47.11
N LYS A 83 -2.32 31.64 48.07
CA LYS A 83 -1.10 32.44 48.01
C LYS A 83 0.06 31.45 47.88
N LEU A 84 1.00 31.74 47.00
CA LEU A 84 2.17 30.93 46.67
C LEU A 84 3.41 31.75 46.99
N ILE A 85 4.31 31.15 47.76
CA ILE A 85 5.63 31.67 48.14
C ILE A 85 6.59 30.48 47.96
N PRO A 86 7.79 30.65 47.38
CA PRO A 86 8.80 29.60 47.28
C PRO A 86 9.24 29.06 48.64
N SER A 87 9.58 27.77 48.69
CA SER A 87 10.11 27.10 49.90
C SER A 87 11.41 27.70 50.47
N ASP A 88 12.12 28.42 49.63
CA ASP A 88 13.48 28.93 49.73
C ASP A 88 13.53 30.45 49.55
N SER A 89 12.36 31.10 49.63
CA SER A 89 12.17 32.54 49.47
C SER A 89 13.09 33.37 50.38
N SER A 90 13.75 34.35 49.76
CA SER A 90 14.71 35.27 50.36
C SER A 90 14.40 36.73 49.98
N SER A 91 15.00 37.66 50.71
CA SER A 91 14.85 39.10 50.44
C SER A 91 15.48 39.47 49.09
N MET A 92 14.77 40.27 48.30
CA MET A 92 15.13 40.74 46.96
C MET A 92 15.12 39.69 45.83
N ASP A 93 14.56 38.49 46.04
CA ASP A 93 14.35 37.52 44.95
C ASP A 93 13.35 38.02 43.88
N PHE A 94 12.43 38.92 44.28
CA PHE A 94 11.36 39.48 43.45
C PHE A 94 10.46 38.41 42.77
N PHE A 95 10.05 37.41 43.54
CA PHE A 95 9.17 36.35 43.08
C PHE A 95 7.81 36.88 42.60
N GLY A 96 7.32 36.36 41.48
CA GLY A 96 6.11 36.85 40.83
C GLY A 96 6.32 38.07 39.91
N CYS A 97 7.58 38.44 39.62
CA CYS A 97 7.89 39.43 38.58
C CYS A 97 7.27 39.10 37.21
N SER A 98 7.14 37.80 36.90
CA SER A 98 6.49 37.26 35.72
C SER A 98 5.71 36.01 36.13
N VAL A 99 4.51 35.82 35.59
CA VAL A 99 3.63 34.68 35.91
C VAL A 99 2.93 34.14 34.67
N SER A 100 2.70 32.83 34.65
CA SER A 100 1.92 32.15 33.62
C SER A 100 1.10 31.02 34.27
N ILE A 101 -0.05 30.67 33.69
CA ILE A 101 -0.91 29.59 34.19
C ILE A 101 -1.58 28.86 33.02
N SER A 102 -1.57 27.53 33.05
CA SER A 102 -2.14 26.67 32.02
C SER A 102 -2.57 25.33 32.62
N GLY A 103 -3.86 24.99 32.51
CA GLY A 103 -4.43 23.81 33.16
C GLY A 103 -4.22 23.83 34.68
N ASP A 104 -3.67 22.74 35.21
CA ASP A 104 -3.32 22.56 36.63
C ASP A 104 -1.90 23.05 36.99
N TYR A 105 -1.23 23.78 36.09
CA TYR A 105 0.14 24.26 36.29
C TYR A 105 0.22 25.79 36.29
N ALA A 106 0.94 26.33 37.27
CA ALA A 106 1.21 27.74 37.46
C ALA A 106 2.73 27.95 37.58
N LEU A 107 3.27 28.91 36.85
CA LEU A 107 4.71 29.19 36.78
C LEU A 107 4.95 30.64 37.16
N ALA A 108 5.97 30.89 37.96
CA ALA A 108 6.34 32.22 38.40
C ALA A 108 7.86 32.39 38.51
N GLY A 109 8.38 33.53 38.07
CA GLY A 109 9.81 33.84 38.10
C GLY A 109 10.24 34.67 39.30
N ALA A 110 11.47 34.45 39.76
CA ALA A 110 12.22 35.23 40.74
C ALA A 110 13.58 35.59 40.11
N TYR A 111 13.66 36.74 39.45
CA TYR A 111 14.78 37.05 38.58
C TYR A 111 16.07 37.45 39.33
N SER A 112 15.99 37.70 40.64
CA SER A 112 17.16 38.03 41.48
C SER A 112 17.46 36.94 42.51
N ASP A 113 16.95 35.73 42.30
CA ASP A 113 17.30 34.56 43.11
C ASP A 113 18.81 34.30 43.04
N ASP A 114 19.47 34.26 44.21
CA ASP A 114 20.92 34.14 44.35
C ASP A 114 21.42 32.67 44.43
N ASN A 115 20.53 31.66 44.35
CA ASN A 115 20.87 30.27 44.71
C ASN A 115 21.85 29.59 43.72
N HIS A 116 21.98 30.09 42.50
CA HIS A 116 22.89 29.56 41.46
C HIS A 116 23.91 30.58 40.98
N GLY A 117 24.22 31.60 41.80
CA GLY A 117 25.00 32.76 41.40
C GLY A 117 24.23 34.04 41.70
N LYS A 118 24.94 35.16 41.93
CA LYS A 118 24.31 36.43 42.35
C LYS A 118 23.37 36.93 41.24
N ASN A 119 22.08 37.08 41.53
CA ASN A 119 21.04 37.37 40.55
C ASN A 119 21.02 36.44 39.31
N SER A 120 21.49 35.18 39.43
CA SER A 120 21.36 34.19 38.35
C SER A 120 19.89 33.92 38.02
N GLY A 121 19.01 34.02 39.03
CA GLY A 121 17.56 33.96 38.88
C GLY A 121 17.01 32.54 38.89
N SER A 122 15.69 32.41 38.97
CA SER A 122 15.00 31.12 39.01
C SER A 122 13.54 31.22 38.55
N ALA A 123 12.99 30.09 38.13
CA ALA A 123 11.56 29.93 37.85
C ALA A 123 10.98 28.77 38.66
N TYR A 124 9.78 28.96 39.21
CA TYR A 124 9.13 28.01 40.11
C TYR A 124 7.80 27.56 39.54
N LEU A 125 7.64 26.25 39.40
CA LEU A 125 6.41 25.62 38.96
C LEU A 125 5.62 25.10 40.16
N PHE A 126 4.34 25.42 40.17
CA PHE A 126 3.34 24.96 41.12
C PHE A 126 2.31 24.11 40.39
N LYS A 127 1.91 23.00 41.01
CA LYS A 127 0.89 22.09 40.48
C LYS A 127 -0.31 22.04 41.41
N ASN A 128 -1.49 22.18 40.84
CA ASN A 128 -2.76 21.90 41.50
C ASN A 128 -2.95 20.38 41.59
N ASN A 129 -3.13 19.85 42.80
CA ASN A 129 -3.44 18.43 43.03
C ASN A 129 -4.96 18.14 43.14
N GLY A 130 -5.80 19.17 42.92
CA GLY A 130 -7.25 19.12 43.07
C GLY A 130 -7.77 19.68 44.39
N THR A 131 -6.92 19.84 45.41
CA THR A 131 -7.27 20.46 46.71
C THR A 131 -6.35 21.61 47.12
N SER A 132 -5.08 21.58 46.69
CA SER A 132 -4.10 22.63 46.92
C SER A 132 -3.15 22.81 45.74
N TRP A 133 -2.59 24.02 45.64
CA TRP A 133 -1.43 24.31 44.81
C TRP A 133 -0.16 24.04 45.63
N MET A 134 0.73 23.20 45.10
CA MET A 134 1.99 22.79 45.74
C MET A 134 3.15 23.18 44.83
N GLN A 135 4.27 23.66 45.38
CA GLN A 135 5.52 23.78 44.60
C GLN A 135 5.91 22.39 44.09
N HIS A 136 6.07 22.28 42.78
CA HIS A 136 6.44 21.03 42.09
C HIS A 136 7.94 20.99 41.85
N GLU A 137 8.51 22.10 41.35
CA GLU A 137 9.90 22.15 40.90
C GLU A 137 10.44 23.61 40.89
N LYS A 138 11.75 23.76 41.04
CA LYS A 138 12.52 25.00 40.85
C LYS A 138 13.48 24.78 39.67
N PHE A 139 13.53 25.74 38.76
CA PHE A 139 14.39 25.73 37.57
C PHE A 139 15.42 26.85 37.65
N PHE A 140 16.67 26.50 37.32
CA PHE A 140 17.84 27.36 37.21
C PHE A 140 18.57 27.04 35.90
N SER A 141 19.39 27.96 35.40
CA SER A 141 20.20 27.80 34.19
C SER A 141 21.33 26.80 34.48
N GLY A 142 21.64 25.90 33.55
CA GLY A 142 22.68 24.87 33.77
C GLY A 142 24.12 25.40 33.63
N ASP A 143 24.20 26.57 33.02
CA ASP A 143 25.32 27.46 32.73
C ASP A 143 25.22 28.76 33.55
N GLY A 144 24.24 28.86 34.47
CA GLY A 144 23.85 30.10 35.13
C GLY A 144 24.98 30.78 35.90
N ASP A 145 25.25 32.02 35.54
CA ASP A 145 26.31 32.85 36.10
C ASP A 145 25.71 34.11 36.78
N ASN A 146 26.57 35.04 37.19
CA ASN A 146 26.13 36.22 37.94
C ASN A 146 25.44 37.25 37.03
N ASP A 147 24.27 37.73 37.46
CA ASP A 147 23.47 38.76 36.80
C ASP A 147 22.80 38.31 35.46
N ASP A 148 22.54 37.01 35.27
CA ASP A 148 21.78 36.46 34.12
C ASP A 148 20.27 36.74 34.16
N TYR A 149 19.70 36.85 35.36
CA TYR A 149 18.30 37.12 35.65
C TYR A 149 17.27 36.11 35.08
N LEU A 150 17.53 34.81 35.17
CA LEU A 150 16.58 33.76 34.75
C LEU A 150 15.20 33.93 35.42
N GLY A 151 14.14 33.73 34.64
CA GLY A 151 12.78 33.85 35.14
C GLY A 151 12.24 35.27 35.09
N ARG A 152 13.03 36.24 34.59
CA ARG A 152 12.55 37.61 34.30
C ARG A 152 11.33 37.61 33.38
N PHE A 153 11.24 36.62 32.50
CA PHE A 153 10.06 36.33 31.69
C PHE A 153 9.77 34.83 31.75
N VAL A 154 8.53 34.43 32.05
CA VAL A 154 8.13 33.02 32.11
C VAL A 154 6.87 32.72 31.32
N SER A 155 6.78 31.53 30.75
CA SER A 155 5.58 30.99 30.11
C SER A 155 5.44 29.49 30.39
N VAL A 156 4.23 29.05 30.77
CA VAL A 156 3.89 27.62 30.89
C VAL A 156 2.72 27.27 29.99
N TYR A 157 2.87 26.18 29.26
CA TYR A 157 1.80 25.54 28.50
C TYR A 157 1.60 24.11 29.01
N SER A 158 0.37 23.70 29.28
CA SER A 158 0.02 22.32 29.63
C SER A 158 -0.99 21.74 28.65
N SER A 159 -0.80 20.47 28.29
CA SER A 159 -1.72 19.73 27.43
C SER A 159 -2.70 18.87 28.24
N GLN A 160 -3.80 18.42 27.62
CA GLN A 160 -4.74 17.49 28.24
C GLN A 160 -4.11 16.12 28.60
N SER A 161 -2.89 15.84 28.12
CA SER A 161 -2.13 14.60 28.37
C SER A 161 -1.15 14.71 29.55
N ALA A 162 -1.43 15.59 30.52
CA ALA A 162 -0.66 15.82 31.76
C ALA A 162 0.79 16.35 31.60
N SER A 163 1.29 16.54 30.38
CA SER A 163 2.58 17.17 30.10
C SER A 163 2.51 18.70 30.19
N TYR A 164 3.66 19.31 30.48
CA TYR A 164 3.86 20.75 30.48
C TYR A 164 5.17 21.13 29.79
N ARG A 165 5.20 22.33 29.20
CA ARG A 165 6.41 22.98 28.69
C ARG A 165 6.56 24.33 29.35
N ILE A 166 7.78 24.64 29.75
CA ILE A 166 8.17 25.89 30.40
C ILE A 166 9.17 26.60 29.51
N LEU A 167 9.01 27.91 29.37
CA LEU A 167 10.02 28.82 28.88
C LEU A 167 10.38 29.78 30.01
N ALA A 168 11.67 29.97 30.26
CA ALA A 168 12.18 30.99 31.18
C ALA A 168 13.31 31.78 30.48
N GLY A 169 13.14 33.09 30.37
CA GLY A 169 14.15 33.98 29.81
C GLY A 169 15.13 34.47 30.88
N ALA A 170 16.41 34.48 30.52
CA ALA A 170 17.52 35.09 31.27
C ALA A 170 18.15 36.18 30.39
N PRO A 171 17.70 37.45 30.47
CA PRO A 171 18.13 38.50 29.56
C PRO A 171 19.54 39.05 29.83
N GLY A 172 20.17 38.69 30.95
CA GLY A 172 21.55 39.06 31.29
C GLY A 172 22.61 38.11 30.74
N ASP A 173 22.22 36.87 30.42
CA ASP A 173 23.12 35.80 29.95
C ASP A 173 24.09 36.27 28.85
N ASP A 174 25.39 36.10 29.10
CA ASP A 174 26.47 36.64 28.27
C ASP A 174 27.36 35.60 27.58
N ASP A 175 26.96 34.32 27.61
CA ASP A 175 27.66 33.19 26.99
C ASP A 175 27.85 33.37 25.46
N ASN A 176 26.99 34.17 24.82
CA ASN A 176 27.07 34.53 23.40
C ASN A 176 27.38 36.03 23.15
N GLY A 177 27.88 36.74 24.17
CA GLY A 177 28.24 38.15 24.17
C GLY A 177 27.50 38.98 25.24
N GLU A 178 28.04 40.13 25.62
CA GLU A 178 27.53 40.98 26.72
C GLU A 178 26.00 41.18 26.68
N ASN A 179 25.29 40.59 27.66
CA ASN A 179 23.81 40.56 27.75
C ASN A 179 23.12 40.09 26.46
N SER A 180 23.66 39.04 25.82
CA SER A 180 23.07 38.42 24.62
C SER A 180 21.68 37.84 24.87
N GLY A 181 21.46 37.30 26.07
CA GLY A 181 20.21 36.79 26.60
C GLY A 181 19.81 35.42 26.06
N SER A 182 19.39 34.54 26.96
CA SER A 182 18.92 33.18 26.64
C SER A 182 17.47 32.92 27.01
N VAL A 183 16.90 31.88 26.38
CA VAL A 183 15.59 31.31 26.74
C VAL A 183 15.76 29.82 26.97
N TYR A 184 15.59 29.42 28.23
CA TYR A 184 15.69 28.05 28.68
C TYR A 184 14.34 27.35 28.57
N VAL A 185 14.37 26.08 28.19
CA VAL A 185 13.17 25.25 27.96
C VAL A 185 13.17 24.07 28.91
N TYR A 186 12.16 24.01 29.79
CA TYR A 186 12.04 22.97 30.82
C TYR A 186 10.70 22.21 30.74
N GLY A 187 10.59 21.13 31.52
CA GLY A 187 9.42 20.26 31.62
C GLY A 187 9.51 19.01 30.75
N ASP A 188 8.45 18.19 30.81
CA ASP A 188 8.37 16.92 30.09
C ASP A 188 8.32 17.13 28.56
N PHE A 189 9.49 17.19 27.93
CA PHE A 189 9.67 16.49 26.66
C PHE A 189 9.25 15.05 26.90
N PRO A 190 8.34 14.46 26.10
CA PRO A 190 7.76 13.17 26.45
C PRO A 190 8.84 12.09 26.56
N VAL A 191 9.16 11.73 27.80
CA VAL A 191 10.04 10.61 28.12
C VAL A 191 9.22 9.37 27.86
N GLY A 192 9.29 8.88 26.63
CA GLY A 192 8.48 7.76 26.19
C GLY A 192 7.07 8.11 25.71
N ARG A 193 6.94 8.91 24.65
CA ARG A 193 5.71 8.91 23.82
C ARG A 193 5.96 8.09 22.56
N PRO A 194 5.13 7.08 22.24
CA PRO A 194 5.10 6.49 20.91
C PRO A 194 4.48 7.49 19.93
N VAL A 195 5.09 7.67 18.76
CA VAL A 195 4.57 8.53 17.69
C VAL A 195 4.43 7.67 16.45
N ILE A 196 3.19 7.42 16.05
CA ILE A 196 2.89 6.57 14.91
C ILE A 196 2.95 7.38 13.62
N GLU A 197 3.79 6.93 12.69
CA GLU A 197 3.79 7.39 11.31
C GLU A 197 3.43 6.20 10.41
N VAL A 198 2.46 6.40 9.50
CA VAL A 198 1.99 5.36 8.58
C VAL A 198 2.15 5.85 7.15
N ALA A 199 2.94 5.13 6.35
CA ALA A 199 3.21 5.51 4.97
C ALA A 199 3.30 4.31 4.01
N PRO A 200 2.66 4.37 2.82
CA PRO A 200 1.65 5.35 2.42
C PRO A 200 0.28 5.05 3.05
N LEU A 201 -0.59 6.07 3.13
CA LEU A 201 -1.98 5.92 3.62
C LEU A 201 -2.96 5.43 2.54
N PHE A 202 -2.51 5.36 1.29
CA PHE A 202 -3.29 4.88 0.15
C PHE A 202 -2.49 3.80 -0.57
N LEU A 203 -3.09 2.62 -0.73
CA LEU A 203 -2.54 1.50 -1.45
C LEU A 203 -3.43 1.17 -2.64
N THR A 204 -2.81 0.81 -3.76
CA THR A 204 -3.50 0.21 -4.90
C THR A 204 -2.93 -1.19 -5.13
N LEU A 205 -3.84 -2.15 -5.22
CA LEU A 205 -3.59 -3.53 -5.59
C LEU A 205 -4.21 -3.71 -6.98
N ASP A 206 -3.40 -3.70 -8.02
CA ASP A 206 -3.88 -3.92 -9.39
C ASP A 206 -3.65 -5.39 -9.75
N GLN A 207 -4.69 -6.13 -10.11
CA GLN A 207 -4.54 -7.50 -10.64
C GLN A 207 -3.67 -7.52 -11.91
N SER A 208 -3.60 -6.38 -12.61
CA SER A 208 -2.76 -6.14 -13.78
C SER A 208 -1.80 -4.97 -13.56
N LYS A 209 -0.50 -5.28 -13.44
CA LYS A 209 0.49 -4.47 -14.15
C LYS A 209 0.54 -5.04 -15.56
N SER A 210 0.07 -4.27 -16.55
CA SER A 210 0.20 -4.58 -17.97
C SER A 210 0.93 -3.41 -18.64
N ALA A 211 2.20 -3.58 -19.03
CA ALA A 211 3.03 -2.49 -19.56
C ALA A 211 4.15 -2.95 -20.52
N ARG A 212 3.83 -2.97 -21.81
CA ARG A 212 4.64 -2.70 -23.03
C ARG A 212 6.17 -3.03 -23.09
N MET A 213 6.48 -4.10 -23.82
CA MET A 213 7.65 -4.41 -24.71
C MET A 213 8.97 -3.59 -24.67
N VAL A 214 10.13 -4.26 -24.46
CA VAL A 214 11.45 -4.11 -25.17
C VAL A 214 12.25 -5.46 -25.06
N PRO A 215 13.10 -5.92 -26.02
CA PRO A 215 13.54 -7.34 -26.09
C PRO A 215 15.06 -7.69 -25.99
N GLU A 216 15.33 -9.02 -25.97
CA GLU A 216 16.57 -9.82 -26.26
C GLU A 216 17.77 -9.93 -25.27
N LEU A 217 18.23 -11.18 -24.97
CA LEU A 217 19.44 -11.82 -25.59
C LEU A 217 19.91 -13.19 -24.98
N LYS A 218 19.95 -14.24 -25.83
CA LYS A 218 20.95 -15.35 -26.00
C LYS A 218 21.39 -16.35 -24.88
N ALA A 219 20.78 -17.55 -24.94
CA ALA A 219 21.34 -18.88 -25.32
C ALA A 219 22.69 -19.46 -24.79
N ARG A 220 22.66 -20.74 -24.36
CA ARG A 220 23.66 -21.77 -24.72
C ARG A 220 23.15 -23.23 -24.59
N SER A 221 23.76 -24.14 -25.37
CA SER A 221 23.66 -25.62 -25.46
C SER A 221 24.50 -26.34 -24.37
N GLU A 222 24.67 -27.67 -24.23
CA GLU A 222 24.28 -28.94 -24.90
C GLU A 222 23.68 -29.91 -23.80
N ASP A 223 23.11 -31.11 -23.98
CA ASP A 223 22.80 -32.02 -25.12
C ASP A 223 21.57 -32.95 -24.80
N ILE A 224 21.35 -34.07 -25.52
CA ILE A 224 20.22 -35.04 -25.36
C ILE A 224 20.68 -36.51 -25.32
N ASP A 225 20.21 -37.33 -24.36
CA ASP A 225 19.66 -38.68 -24.68
C ASP A 225 18.77 -39.32 -23.59
N GLU A 226 17.89 -40.22 -24.03
CA GLU A 226 17.03 -41.19 -23.29
C GLU A 226 16.35 -40.78 -21.96
N CYS A 227 15.02 -40.61 -21.98
CA CYS A 227 14.07 -41.52 -21.29
C CYS A 227 12.61 -41.30 -21.72
N THR A 228 11.81 -42.34 -21.49
CA THR A 228 10.35 -42.35 -21.27
C THR A 228 9.55 -41.15 -21.80
N ARG A 229 9.19 -41.22 -23.08
CA ARG A 229 7.97 -40.58 -23.61
C ARG A 229 6.79 -41.08 -22.75
N GLY A 230 5.86 -40.22 -22.34
CA GLY A 230 4.75 -40.67 -21.49
C GLY A 230 3.95 -39.60 -20.77
N LEU A 231 2.89 -39.14 -21.42
CA LEU A 231 1.68 -38.65 -20.76
C LEU A 231 0.93 -39.86 -20.16
N VAL A 232 1.08 -40.09 -18.86
CA VAL A 232 0.26 -41.08 -18.14
C VAL A 232 -0.96 -40.39 -17.54
N ILE A 233 -2.14 -40.73 -18.08
CA ILE A 233 -3.42 -40.24 -17.58
C ILE A 233 -3.85 -41.11 -16.37
N PRO A 234 -4.11 -40.52 -15.19
CA PRO A 234 -4.62 -41.25 -14.01
C PRO A 234 -5.94 -41.98 -14.29
N GLU A 235 -6.13 -43.16 -13.69
CA GLU A 235 -7.28 -44.02 -14.01
C GLU A 235 -8.62 -43.41 -13.58
N ASN A 236 -8.65 -42.63 -12.50
CA ASN A 236 -9.80 -41.84 -12.07
C ASN A 236 -10.21 -40.77 -13.10
N VAL A 237 -9.27 -40.16 -13.83
CA VAL A 237 -9.56 -39.22 -14.91
C VAL A 237 -10.20 -39.96 -16.09
N LYS A 238 -9.67 -41.13 -16.45
CA LYS A 238 -10.26 -42.00 -17.49
C LYS A 238 -11.68 -42.44 -17.10
N GLU A 239 -11.92 -42.82 -15.85
CA GLU A 239 -13.25 -43.18 -15.33
C GLU A 239 -14.24 -42.00 -15.34
N TYR A 240 -13.81 -40.82 -14.86
CA TYR A 240 -14.63 -39.62 -14.86
C TYR A 240 -15.10 -39.25 -16.28
N TRP A 241 -14.21 -39.29 -17.27
CA TRP A 241 -14.56 -38.97 -18.65
C TRP A 241 -15.44 -40.00 -19.36
N LYS A 242 -15.52 -41.25 -18.89
CA LYS A 242 -16.53 -42.22 -19.36
C LYS A 242 -17.96 -41.83 -18.95
N GLN A 243 -18.12 -40.96 -17.95
CA GLN A 243 -19.41 -40.67 -17.28
C GLN A 243 -19.94 -39.26 -17.54
N TYR A 244 -19.07 -38.27 -17.73
CA TYR A 244 -19.45 -36.84 -17.74
C TYR A 244 -19.28 -36.13 -19.09
N THR A 245 -19.27 -36.86 -20.21
CA THR A 245 -19.15 -36.32 -21.58
C THR A 245 -20.23 -35.26 -21.88
N PRO A 246 -19.88 -33.97 -22.02
CA PRO A 246 -20.82 -32.96 -22.52
C PRO A 246 -20.93 -33.11 -24.04
N SER A 247 -22.14 -33.06 -24.61
CA SER A 247 -22.29 -33.08 -26.06
C SER A 247 -21.51 -31.93 -26.72
N PRO A 248 -20.81 -32.16 -27.85
CA PRO A 248 -20.14 -31.10 -28.56
C PRO A 248 -21.14 -30.00 -28.95
N PRO A 249 -20.79 -28.70 -28.76
CA PRO A 249 -21.72 -27.60 -28.92
C PRO A 249 -22.28 -27.56 -30.34
N GLN A 250 -23.61 -27.59 -30.42
CA GLN A 250 -24.34 -27.39 -31.67
C GLN A 250 -24.00 -26.00 -32.22
N MET A 251 -23.29 -25.97 -33.35
CA MET A 251 -22.94 -24.77 -34.12
C MET A 251 -22.22 -23.65 -33.33
N GLY A 252 -20.92 -23.82 -33.13
CA GLY A 252 -20.00 -22.66 -33.12
C GLY A 252 -20.00 -21.92 -34.48
N PRO A 253 -19.41 -20.71 -34.55
CA PRO A 253 -19.48 -19.79 -35.71
C PRO A 253 -19.12 -20.46 -37.04
N SER A 254 -19.54 -19.87 -38.15
CA SER A 254 -19.27 -20.43 -39.48
C SER A 254 -17.75 -20.52 -39.72
N ALA A 255 -17.31 -21.46 -40.57
CA ALA A 255 -15.90 -21.57 -40.93
C ALA A 255 -15.38 -20.31 -41.66
N SER A 256 -16.28 -19.44 -42.13
CA SER A 256 -15.99 -18.11 -42.69
C SER A 256 -15.56 -17.05 -41.66
N ASP A 257 -15.77 -17.30 -40.36
CA ASP A 257 -15.74 -16.24 -39.33
C ASP A 257 -14.48 -16.32 -38.46
N LEU A 258 -13.64 -17.34 -38.65
CA LEU A 258 -12.37 -17.52 -37.96
C LEU A 258 -11.23 -16.89 -38.78
N PRO A 259 -10.20 -16.31 -38.13
CA PRO A 259 -9.03 -15.78 -38.84
C PRO A 259 -8.27 -16.90 -39.56
N VAL A 260 -7.59 -16.56 -40.67
CA VAL A 260 -6.81 -17.52 -41.50
C VAL A 260 -5.62 -18.11 -40.74
N SER A 261 -5.14 -17.42 -39.69
CA SER A 261 -4.05 -17.89 -38.84
C SER A 261 -4.10 -17.24 -37.46
N ILE A 262 -3.66 -17.96 -36.43
CA ILE A 262 -3.39 -17.44 -35.08
C ILE A 262 -2.01 -17.92 -34.64
N ASP A 263 -1.25 -17.07 -33.95
CA ASP A 263 0.02 -17.45 -33.32
C ASP A 263 0.20 -16.79 -31.95
N TRP A 264 -0.05 -17.55 -30.88
CA TRP A 264 0.19 -17.16 -29.49
C TRP A 264 1.65 -17.37 -29.06
N SER A 265 2.52 -17.96 -29.88
CA SER A 265 3.91 -18.25 -29.45
C SER A 265 4.78 -17.02 -29.23
N GLN A 266 4.34 -15.86 -29.72
CA GLN A 266 4.92 -14.56 -29.37
C GLN A 266 4.84 -14.24 -27.86
N TYR A 267 3.96 -14.92 -27.13
CA TYR A 267 3.81 -14.83 -25.68
C TYR A 267 4.36 -16.05 -24.95
N ASP A 268 4.92 -17.07 -25.62
CA ASP A 268 5.43 -18.24 -24.91
C ASP A 268 6.59 -17.89 -23.98
N GLY A 269 6.59 -18.45 -22.77
CA GLY A 269 7.82 -18.57 -21.96
C GLY A 269 8.90 -19.38 -22.71
N PRO A 270 10.11 -19.52 -22.16
CA PRO A 270 11.21 -20.21 -22.85
C PRO A 270 10.83 -21.64 -23.24
N VAL A 271 11.40 -22.14 -24.34
CA VAL A 271 11.34 -23.57 -24.66
C VAL A 271 12.25 -24.32 -23.71
N LYS A 272 11.68 -25.28 -22.98
CA LYS A 272 12.38 -26.06 -21.97
C LYS A 272 12.60 -27.50 -22.44
N SER A 273 13.49 -28.22 -21.77
CA SER A 273 13.70 -29.65 -21.98
C SER A 273 13.26 -30.44 -20.73
N GLN A 274 12.37 -31.40 -20.92
CA GLN A 274 12.01 -32.39 -19.90
C GLN A 274 13.10 -33.43 -19.65
N GLY A 275 14.11 -33.49 -20.54
CA GLY A 275 15.17 -34.48 -20.46
C GLY A 275 14.64 -35.90 -20.31
N SER A 276 15.12 -36.59 -19.30
CA SER A 276 14.83 -37.99 -19.02
C SER A 276 13.58 -38.25 -18.14
N CYS A 277 12.70 -37.27 -17.99
CA CYS A 277 11.55 -37.34 -17.09
C CYS A 277 10.21 -37.23 -17.86
N GLY A 278 9.23 -38.07 -17.52
CA GLY A 278 7.88 -38.09 -18.12
C GLY A 278 6.98 -36.89 -17.78
N ALA A 279 7.54 -35.72 -17.46
CA ALA A 279 6.82 -34.56 -16.93
C ALA A 279 6.12 -33.68 -18.00
N CYS A 280 5.90 -34.19 -19.23
CA CYS A 280 5.34 -33.43 -20.35
C CYS A 280 4.03 -32.68 -20.02
N SER A 281 3.16 -33.26 -19.20
CA SER A 281 1.93 -32.62 -18.71
C SER A 281 2.20 -31.39 -17.84
N VAL A 282 3.25 -31.41 -17.02
CA VAL A 282 3.68 -30.23 -16.25
C VAL A 282 4.25 -29.17 -17.18
N PHE A 283 5.07 -29.55 -18.16
CA PHE A 283 5.60 -28.60 -19.15
C PHE A 283 4.50 -27.92 -19.98
N ALA A 284 3.47 -28.67 -20.40
CA ALA A 284 2.32 -28.10 -21.09
C ALA A 284 1.53 -27.14 -20.19
N ALA A 285 1.21 -27.55 -18.95
CA ALA A 285 0.48 -26.73 -17.99
C ALA A 285 1.24 -25.46 -17.57
N VAL A 286 2.56 -25.57 -17.34
CA VAL A 286 3.43 -24.43 -17.04
C VAL A 286 3.56 -23.52 -18.25
N GLY A 287 3.75 -24.06 -19.46
CA GLY A 287 3.77 -23.28 -20.69
C GLY A 287 2.46 -22.52 -20.95
N LEU A 288 1.31 -23.08 -20.59
CA LEU A 288 0.01 -22.40 -20.65
C LEU A 288 -0.03 -21.18 -19.72
N ILE A 289 0.35 -21.32 -18.45
CA ILE A 289 0.35 -20.18 -17.53
C ILE A 289 1.42 -19.14 -17.90
N GLU A 290 2.63 -19.55 -18.29
CA GLU A 290 3.66 -18.62 -18.84
C GLU A 290 3.12 -17.78 -20.00
N ASN A 291 2.43 -18.43 -20.94
CA ASN A 291 1.87 -17.76 -22.10
C ASN A 291 0.76 -16.78 -21.72
N LEU A 292 -0.15 -17.19 -20.83
CA LEU A 292 -1.22 -16.33 -20.32
C LEU A 292 -0.69 -15.16 -19.48
N GLY A 293 0.39 -15.37 -18.71
CA GLY A 293 1.07 -14.33 -17.93
C GLY A 293 1.74 -13.28 -18.82
N ASN A 294 2.41 -13.71 -19.90
CA ASN A 294 2.95 -12.83 -20.94
C ASN A 294 1.85 -12.11 -21.72
N GLN A 295 0.73 -12.76 -22.06
CA GLN A 295 -0.45 -12.12 -22.66
C GLN A 295 -1.06 -11.04 -21.74
N ALA A 296 -1.16 -11.33 -20.44
CA ALA A 296 -1.60 -10.37 -19.43
C ALA A 296 -0.56 -9.26 -19.16
N GLY A 297 0.66 -9.39 -19.67
CA GLY A 297 1.75 -8.44 -19.53
C GLY A 297 2.32 -8.36 -18.11
N LEU A 298 2.26 -9.46 -17.35
CA LEU A 298 2.67 -9.51 -15.94
C LEU A 298 4.14 -9.04 -15.75
N PRO A 299 4.44 -8.35 -14.64
CA PRO A 299 5.70 -7.60 -14.46
C PRO A 299 6.88 -8.48 -14.00
N VAL A 300 6.95 -9.73 -14.45
CA VAL A 300 7.91 -10.75 -14.03
C VAL A 300 8.36 -11.60 -15.23
N GLU A 301 9.53 -12.21 -15.14
CA GLU A 301 10.01 -13.14 -16.18
C GLU A 301 9.22 -14.45 -16.14
N GLN A 302 8.57 -14.80 -17.25
CA GLN A 302 7.80 -16.03 -17.41
C GLN A 302 8.67 -17.25 -17.69
N ASP A 303 9.70 -17.46 -16.85
CA ASP A 303 10.40 -18.72 -16.69
C ASP A 303 9.96 -19.36 -15.37
N LEU A 304 8.88 -20.14 -15.42
CA LEU A 304 8.23 -20.70 -14.24
C LEU A 304 8.73 -22.11 -13.89
N SER A 305 8.90 -22.39 -12.60
CA SER A 305 9.48 -23.63 -12.09
C SER A 305 8.55 -24.83 -12.30
N VAL A 306 8.83 -25.59 -13.37
CA VAL A 306 8.26 -26.92 -13.62
C VAL A 306 8.56 -27.87 -12.44
N GLN A 307 9.73 -27.74 -11.81
CA GLN A 307 10.09 -28.56 -10.64
C GLN A 307 9.14 -28.33 -9.47
N SER A 308 8.73 -27.09 -9.20
CA SER A 308 7.84 -26.78 -8.08
C SER A 308 6.47 -27.45 -8.21
N VAL A 309 5.95 -27.59 -9.43
CA VAL A 309 4.69 -28.30 -9.69
C VAL A 309 4.91 -29.82 -9.68
N LEU A 310 6.00 -30.31 -10.28
CA LEU A 310 6.37 -31.73 -10.30
C LEU A 310 6.61 -32.30 -8.89
N SER A 311 7.25 -31.55 -7.99
CA SER A 311 7.55 -31.99 -6.62
C SER A 311 6.36 -31.85 -5.65
N CYS A 312 5.31 -31.11 -6.01
CA CYS A 312 4.20 -30.78 -5.09
C CYS A 312 2.80 -31.23 -5.54
N SER A 313 2.57 -31.56 -6.81
CA SER A 313 1.28 -32.08 -7.25
C SER A 313 1.16 -33.57 -6.87
N PRO A 314 0.14 -33.99 -6.09
CA PRO A 314 0.08 -35.34 -5.51
C PRO A 314 0.10 -36.49 -6.52
N ASP A 315 -0.50 -36.29 -7.69
CA ASP A 315 -0.75 -37.33 -8.72
C ASP A 315 0.19 -37.21 -9.93
N ILE A 316 1.35 -36.54 -9.78
CA ILE A 316 2.31 -36.28 -10.86
C ILE A 316 3.72 -36.69 -10.44
N SER A 317 4.46 -37.31 -11.37
CA SER A 317 5.87 -37.67 -11.20
C SER A 317 6.58 -37.80 -12.57
N CYS A 318 7.87 -38.14 -12.58
CA CYS A 318 8.59 -38.54 -13.80
C CYS A 318 8.07 -39.85 -14.42
N ALA A 319 7.21 -40.61 -13.73
CA ALA A 319 6.47 -41.72 -14.35
C ALA A 319 5.25 -41.24 -15.16
N GLY A 320 4.99 -39.93 -15.19
CA GLY A 320 3.85 -39.29 -15.83
C GLY A 320 2.87 -38.67 -14.83
N GLY A 321 1.80 -38.10 -15.37
CA GLY A 321 0.76 -37.39 -14.64
C GLY A 321 -0.07 -36.55 -15.62
N TRP A 322 -1.10 -35.88 -15.14
CA TRP A 322 -2.09 -35.23 -16.01
C TRP A 322 -2.14 -33.71 -15.85
N TYR A 323 -2.29 -32.98 -16.96
CA TYR A 323 -2.14 -31.51 -16.95
C TYR A 323 -3.32 -30.79 -16.30
N TRP A 324 -4.49 -31.41 -16.16
CA TRP A 324 -5.56 -30.85 -15.32
C TRP A 324 -5.17 -30.81 -13.85
N ASP A 325 -4.46 -31.82 -13.34
CA ASP A 325 -4.02 -31.86 -11.95
C ASP A 325 -2.89 -30.84 -11.72
N ALA A 326 -2.01 -30.65 -12.72
CA ALA A 326 -1.05 -29.55 -12.75
C ALA A 326 -1.76 -28.18 -12.76
N LEU A 327 -2.76 -27.95 -13.61
CA LEU A 327 -3.52 -26.69 -13.67
C LEU A 327 -4.34 -26.44 -12.39
N ASN A 328 -4.89 -27.48 -11.78
CA ASN A 328 -5.54 -27.41 -10.47
C ASN A 328 -4.55 -27.01 -9.36
N TYR A 329 -3.34 -27.57 -9.38
CA TYR A 329 -2.25 -27.14 -8.50
C TYR A 329 -1.85 -25.67 -8.77
N ILE A 330 -1.69 -25.27 -10.04
CA ILE A 330 -1.35 -23.90 -10.44
C ILE A 330 -2.43 -22.91 -10.00
N SER A 331 -3.71 -23.25 -10.12
CA SER A 331 -4.82 -22.41 -9.66
C SER A 331 -4.85 -22.28 -8.13
N THR A 332 -4.61 -23.38 -7.41
CA THR A 332 -4.69 -23.41 -5.94
C THR A 332 -3.45 -22.82 -5.27
N ASN A 333 -2.25 -23.24 -5.69
CA ASN A 333 -0.97 -23.01 -4.99
C ASN A 333 -0.04 -22.07 -5.77
N GLY A 334 -0.11 -22.10 -7.10
CA GLY A 334 0.70 -21.28 -8.00
C GLY A 334 2.15 -21.76 -8.19
N VAL A 335 2.76 -21.25 -9.25
CA VAL A 335 4.13 -21.57 -9.67
C VAL A 335 5.08 -20.44 -9.26
N ILE A 336 6.26 -20.82 -8.79
CA ILE A 336 7.36 -19.91 -8.44
C ILE A 336 8.32 -19.80 -9.63
N PRO A 337 9.15 -18.76 -9.76
CA PRO A 337 10.14 -18.69 -10.84
C PRO A 337 11.16 -19.84 -10.78
N THR A 338 11.66 -20.25 -11.94
CA THR A 338 12.72 -21.28 -12.11
C THR A 338 13.98 -20.93 -11.31
N SER A 339 14.28 -19.64 -11.12
CA SER A 339 15.38 -19.16 -10.29
C SER A 339 15.30 -19.60 -8.81
N CYS A 340 14.09 -19.79 -8.27
CA CYS A 340 13.87 -20.25 -6.90
C CYS A 340 13.99 -21.77 -6.76
N GLN A 341 13.61 -22.51 -7.80
CA GLN A 341 13.69 -23.98 -7.81
C GLN A 341 13.93 -24.48 -9.26
N PRO A 342 15.20 -24.65 -9.66
CA PRO A 342 15.55 -25.13 -11.00
C PRO A 342 15.06 -26.56 -11.27
N TYR A 343 14.88 -26.88 -12.56
CA TYR A 343 14.49 -28.22 -12.98
C TYR A 343 15.64 -29.22 -12.88
N THR A 344 15.39 -30.39 -12.29
CA THR A 344 16.41 -31.42 -12.05
C THR A 344 16.29 -32.63 -12.97
N GLY A 345 15.20 -32.73 -13.75
CA GLY A 345 14.88 -33.94 -14.51
C GLY A 345 14.54 -35.15 -13.65
N GLN A 346 14.20 -34.96 -12.37
CA GLN A 346 13.93 -36.03 -11.41
C GLN A 346 12.73 -35.68 -10.51
N ASN A 347 12.18 -36.71 -9.87
CA ASN A 347 11.22 -36.52 -8.77
C ASN A 347 11.90 -35.77 -7.62
N GLY A 348 11.22 -34.78 -7.05
CA GLY A 348 11.60 -34.15 -5.78
C GLY A 348 10.47 -34.23 -4.76
N THR A 349 10.62 -33.54 -3.63
CA THR A 349 9.61 -33.47 -2.58
C THR A 349 9.09 -32.05 -2.38
N CYS A 350 7.82 -31.90 -1.96
CA CYS A 350 7.25 -30.56 -1.81
C CYS A 350 7.90 -29.74 -0.68
N SER A 351 8.55 -30.41 0.27
CA SER A 351 9.43 -29.80 1.29
C SER A 351 10.68 -29.12 0.73
N GLU A 352 11.06 -29.39 -0.52
CA GLU A 352 12.15 -28.69 -1.22
C GLU A 352 11.66 -27.42 -1.94
N ARG A 353 10.35 -27.12 -1.91
CA ARG A 353 9.82 -25.90 -2.55
C ARG A 353 10.31 -24.66 -1.80
N CYS A 354 10.91 -23.76 -2.56
CA CYS A 354 11.43 -22.46 -2.12
C CYS A 354 10.42 -21.74 -1.19
N GLU A 355 10.82 -21.42 0.06
CA GLU A 355 9.92 -20.80 1.05
C GLU A 355 9.63 -19.31 0.77
N GLN A 356 10.56 -18.61 0.12
CA GLN A 356 10.48 -17.16 -0.14
C GLN A 356 10.71 -16.85 -1.64
N PRO A 357 9.74 -17.17 -2.51
CA PRO A 357 9.81 -16.82 -3.92
C PRO A 357 9.56 -15.33 -4.15
N GLU A 358 10.22 -14.77 -5.16
CA GLU A 358 10.04 -13.38 -5.60
C GLU A 358 8.59 -13.07 -5.99
N PHE A 359 7.93 -14.04 -6.61
CA PHE A 359 6.51 -14.00 -6.94
C PHE A 359 5.93 -15.41 -7.00
N ILE A 360 4.59 -15.50 -6.97
CA ILE A 360 3.84 -16.73 -7.22
C ILE A 360 2.82 -16.44 -8.30
N GLU A 361 2.84 -17.16 -9.41
CA GLU A 361 1.86 -17.00 -10.49
C GLU A 361 0.75 -18.04 -10.41
N LYS A 362 -0.50 -17.62 -10.61
CA LYS A 362 -1.69 -18.47 -10.55
C LYS A 362 -2.58 -18.26 -11.76
N ILE A 363 -3.37 -19.29 -12.07
CA ILE A 363 -4.44 -19.23 -13.06
C ILE A 363 -5.81 -19.13 -12.37
N ALA A 364 -6.62 -18.15 -12.74
CA ALA A 364 -7.92 -17.92 -12.11
C ALA A 364 -8.95 -18.97 -12.53
N GLN A 365 -8.98 -19.35 -13.80
CA GLN A 365 -9.88 -20.36 -14.34
C GLN A 365 -9.18 -21.19 -15.42
N PHE A 366 -9.55 -22.46 -15.52
CA PHE A 366 -9.21 -23.33 -16.63
C PHE A 366 -10.42 -24.21 -16.96
N THR A 367 -10.64 -24.45 -18.24
CA THR A 367 -11.82 -25.17 -18.73
C THR A 367 -11.43 -26.14 -19.83
N GLY A 368 -11.98 -27.35 -19.77
CA GLY A 368 -11.90 -28.27 -20.89
C GLY A 368 -12.77 -27.75 -22.04
N SER A 369 -12.19 -27.64 -23.23
CA SER A 369 -12.96 -27.62 -24.46
C SER A 369 -13.57 -29.01 -24.68
N PRO A 370 -14.76 -29.13 -25.28
CA PRO A 370 -15.33 -30.42 -25.67
C PRO A 370 -14.38 -31.18 -26.62
N GLY A 371 -14.21 -32.49 -26.36
CA GLY A 371 -13.34 -33.38 -27.12
C GLY A 371 -12.65 -34.46 -26.28
N LEU A 372 -13.29 -35.63 -26.14
CA LEU A 372 -12.72 -36.81 -25.46
C LEU A 372 -12.05 -37.80 -26.43
N TRP A 373 -11.36 -38.83 -25.89
CA TRP A 373 -11.06 -40.07 -26.63
C TRP A 373 -12.34 -40.61 -27.27
N GLY A 374 -12.42 -40.61 -28.61
CA GLY A 374 -13.48 -41.26 -29.37
C GLY A 374 -14.62 -40.36 -29.88
N GLU A 375 -14.58 -39.05 -29.62
CA GLU A 375 -15.43 -38.10 -30.37
C GLU A 375 -14.73 -37.67 -31.67
N VAL A 376 -15.51 -37.22 -32.67
CA VAL A 376 -14.96 -36.63 -33.90
C VAL A 376 -14.46 -35.21 -33.58
N LEU A 377 -13.23 -35.15 -33.05
CA LEU A 377 -12.50 -33.90 -32.94
C LEU A 377 -12.25 -33.37 -34.36
N SER A 378 -12.59 -32.11 -34.61
CA SER A 378 -12.28 -31.46 -35.88
C SER A 378 -11.27 -30.34 -35.68
N PRO A 379 -10.45 -30.01 -36.69
CA PRO A 379 -9.61 -28.83 -36.67
C PRO A 379 -10.39 -27.55 -36.31
N LYS A 380 -11.67 -27.46 -36.71
CA LYS A 380 -12.54 -26.33 -36.35
C LYS A 380 -12.74 -26.18 -34.83
N ASN A 381 -12.85 -27.28 -34.08
CA ASN A 381 -13.03 -27.22 -32.62
C ASN A 381 -11.79 -26.62 -31.94
N LEU A 382 -10.60 -27.09 -32.32
CA LEU A 382 -9.32 -26.55 -31.83
C LEU A 382 -9.13 -25.08 -32.22
N LYS A 383 -9.43 -24.71 -33.47
CA LYS A 383 -9.39 -23.30 -33.92
C LYS A 383 -10.34 -22.40 -33.15
N THR A 384 -11.52 -22.89 -32.77
CA THR A 384 -12.50 -22.15 -31.95
C THR A 384 -12.00 -21.97 -30.51
N ALA A 385 -11.42 -23.02 -29.91
CA ALA A 385 -10.84 -22.94 -28.57
C ALA A 385 -9.58 -22.05 -28.51
N LEU A 386 -8.81 -21.98 -29.60
CA LEU A 386 -7.63 -21.11 -29.72
C LEU A 386 -7.93 -19.59 -29.80
N GLN A 387 -9.19 -19.17 -29.88
CA GLN A 387 -9.53 -17.74 -30.00
C GLN A 387 -9.21 -16.93 -28.72
N THR A 388 -9.05 -17.60 -27.57
CA THR A 388 -8.83 -16.95 -26.26
C THR A 388 -7.46 -17.21 -25.64
N GLY A 389 -6.55 -17.88 -26.35
CA GLY A 389 -5.23 -18.26 -25.87
C GLY A 389 -4.82 -19.67 -26.31
N PRO A 390 -3.63 -20.15 -25.93
CA PRO A 390 -3.16 -21.49 -26.26
C PRO A 390 -3.88 -22.58 -25.45
N LEU A 391 -3.67 -23.84 -25.85
CA LEU A 391 -4.36 -25.01 -25.30
C LEU A 391 -3.35 -26.07 -24.86
N CYS A 392 -3.48 -26.59 -23.64
CA CYS A 392 -2.86 -27.87 -23.30
C CYS A 392 -3.59 -28.97 -24.09
N VAL A 393 -2.86 -29.76 -24.90
CA VAL A 393 -3.44 -30.85 -25.69
C VAL A 393 -2.63 -32.13 -25.54
N ALA A 394 -3.29 -33.27 -25.80
CA ALA A 394 -2.66 -34.58 -25.89
C ALA A 394 -2.51 -35.03 -27.36
N MET A 395 -1.54 -35.90 -27.60
CA MET A 395 -1.34 -36.65 -28.85
C MET A 395 -0.71 -38.02 -28.55
N TYR A 396 -0.81 -38.95 -29.50
CA TYR A 396 0.11 -40.09 -29.56
C TYR A 396 1.37 -39.70 -30.32
N VAL A 397 2.52 -40.22 -29.89
CA VAL A 397 3.82 -39.98 -30.50
C VAL A 397 4.20 -41.16 -31.39
N PRO A 398 4.35 -40.96 -32.71
CA PRO A 398 4.88 -41.98 -33.61
C PRO A 398 6.32 -42.41 -33.23
N ASP A 399 6.57 -43.72 -33.21
CA ASP A 399 7.91 -44.30 -33.06
C ASP A 399 8.46 -44.79 -34.41
N ASP A 400 8.25 -43.98 -35.44
CA ASP A 400 8.68 -44.23 -36.83
C ASP A 400 10.08 -43.67 -37.13
N GLY A 401 10.70 -42.99 -36.16
CA GLY A 401 11.97 -42.29 -36.31
C GLY A 401 11.89 -40.98 -37.11
N THR A 402 10.70 -40.56 -37.57
CA THR A 402 10.53 -39.33 -38.35
C THR A 402 10.07 -38.16 -37.48
N PHE A 403 9.26 -38.40 -36.45
CA PHE A 403 8.87 -37.36 -35.48
C PHE A 403 9.92 -37.18 -34.37
N THR A 404 10.36 -38.29 -33.76
CA THR A 404 11.09 -38.29 -32.48
C THR A 404 12.60 -38.17 -32.61
N GLY A 405 13.29 -37.90 -31.50
CA GLY A 405 14.74 -37.80 -31.45
C GLY A 405 15.24 -36.70 -32.39
N SER A 406 16.09 -37.05 -33.36
CA SER A 406 16.58 -36.10 -34.35
C SER A 406 15.72 -36.01 -35.63
N GLY A 407 14.64 -36.79 -35.75
CA GLY A 407 13.83 -36.93 -36.97
C GLY A 407 13.19 -35.64 -37.45
N TYR A 408 12.31 -35.02 -36.64
CA TYR A 408 11.63 -33.80 -37.06
C TYR A 408 12.58 -32.59 -37.00
N LYS A 409 12.77 -31.95 -38.16
CA LYS A 409 13.61 -30.74 -38.35
C LYS A 409 12.86 -29.51 -38.85
N GLY A 410 11.57 -29.66 -39.16
CA GLY A 410 10.72 -28.58 -39.67
C GLY A 410 9.85 -28.99 -40.86
N GLY A 411 8.98 -28.07 -41.27
CA GLY A 411 7.89 -28.33 -42.21
C GLY A 411 6.60 -28.71 -41.48
N VAL A 412 5.54 -29.04 -42.23
CA VAL A 412 4.32 -29.60 -41.64
C VAL A 412 4.50 -31.10 -41.53
N TYR A 413 4.50 -31.61 -40.30
CA TYR A 413 4.43 -33.04 -40.03
C TYR A 413 3.05 -33.58 -40.40
N ASN A 414 3.02 -34.72 -41.09
CA ASN A 414 1.81 -35.49 -41.39
C ASN A 414 2.15 -36.98 -41.24
N TYR A 415 1.42 -37.73 -40.42
CA TYR A 415 1.70 -39.14 -40.18
C TYR A 415 0.90 -40.06 -41.10
N GLU A 416 1.52 -40.48 -42.19
CA GLU A 416 0.98 -41.44 -43.17
C GLU A 416 1.17 -42.92 -42.74
N GLY A 417 1.26 -43.18 -41.43
CA GLY A 417 1.56 -44.50 -40.87
C GLY A 417 0.32 -45.31 -40.49
N GLY A 418 0.50 -46.28 -39.59
CA GLY A 418 -0.58 -47.15 -39.10
C GLY A 418 -0.85 -46.96 -37.60
N PRO A 419 -1.81 -47.71 -37.03
CA PRO A 419 -2.31 -47.45 -35.68
C PRO A 419 -1.22 -47.48 -34.60
N ILE A 420 -1.11 -46.38 -33.87
CA ILE A 420 -0.13 -46.17 -32.81
C ILE A 420 -0.64 -46.80 -31.51
N SER A 421 0.18 -47.61 -30.85
CA SER A 421 -0.18 -48.17 -29.54
C SER A 421 -0.15 -47.09 -28.45
N TRP A 422 -1.27 -46.96 -27.73
CA TRP A 422 -1.51 -45.93 -26.72
C TRP A 422 -0.71 -46.10 -25.42
N GLU A 423 -0.34 -47.34 -25.09
CA GLU A 423 0.02 -47.75 -23.72
C GLU A 423 1.31 -47.09 -23.19
N TYR A 424 2.19 -46.61 -24.09
CA TYR A 424 3.46 -45.97 -23.76
C TYR A 424 3.83 -44.75 -24.64
N ASN A 425 2.94 -44.27 -25.52
CA ASN A 425 3.25 -43.22 -26.50
C ASN A 425 2.44 -41.92 -26.34
N GLY A 426 1.69 -41.74 -25.25
CA GLY A 426 1.03 -40.46 -24.99
C GLY A 426 2.05 -39.33 -24.78
N HIS A 427 1.72 -38.12 -25.23
CA HIS A 427 2.49 -36.91 -24.96
C HIS A 427 1.57 -35.70 -24.78
N ALA A 428 1.98 -34.76 -23.94
CA ALA A 428 1.27 -33.50 -23.70
C ALA A 428 2.11 -32.32 -24.19
N VAL A 429 1.47 -31.42 -24.93
CA VAL A 429 2.10 -30.29 -25.60
C VAL A 429 1.20 -29.06 -25.51
N LEU A 430 1.78 -27.89 -25.75
CA LEU A 430 1.02 -26.63 -25.79
C LEU A 430 0.75 -26.27 -27.25
N LEU A 431 -0.52 -26.35 -27.65
CA LEU A 431 -1.00 -25.91 -28.95
C LEU A 431 -1.15 -24.38 -28.92
N VAL A 432 -0.37 -23.68 -29.74
CA VAL A 432 -0.19 -22.21 -29.66
C VAL A 432 -0.69 -21.48 -30.91
N GLY A 433 -1.04 -22.18 -31.98
CA GLY A 433 -1.50 -21.51 -33.19
C GLY A 433 -1.95 -22.44 -34.31
N TYR A 434 -2.34 -21.84 -35.43
CA TYR A 434 -2.66 -22.52 -36.68
C TYR A 434 -2.47 -21.60 -37.88
N ASP A 435 -2.31 -22.18 -39.07
CA ASP A 435 -2.25 -21.48 -40.35
C ASP A 435 -3.00 -22.28 -41.42
N ASP A 436 -4.12 -21.73 -41.92
CA ASP A 436 -4.96 -22.35 -42.94
C ASP A 436 -4.29 -22.37 -44.32
N ASN A 437 -3.32 -21.50 -44.61
CA ASN A 437 -2.55 -21.56 -45.86
C ASN A 437 -1.62 -22.78 -45.89
N LEU A 438 -1.19 -23.23 -44.71
CA LEU A 438 -0.31 -24.38 -44.52
C LEU A 438 -1.06 -25.65 -44.07
N GLN A 439 -2.37 -25.55 -43.83
CA GLN A 439 -3.22 -26.62 -43.31
C GLN A 439 -2.66 -27.29 -42.03
N CYS A 440 -2.08 -26.48 -41.14
CA CYS A 440 -1.37 -26.98 -39.95
C CYS A 440 -1.69 -26.24 -38.66
N PHE A 441 -1.50 -26.92 -37.53
CA PHE A 441 -1.36 -26.37 -36.20
C PHE A 441 0.11 -26.11 -35.86
N LYS A 442 0.38 -25.09 -35.05
CA LYS A 442 1.71 -24.77 -34.49
C LYS A 442 1.73 -25.09 -33.00
N VAL A 443 2.76 -25.80 -32.56
CA VAL A 443 2.79 -26.44 -31.24
C VAL A 443 4.16 -26.24 -30.57
N LYS A 444 4.16 -25.81 -29.31
CA LYS A 444 5.36 -25.74 -28.45
C LYS A 444 5.60 -27.10 -27.80
N ASN A 445 6.80 -27.64 -27.95
CA ASN A 445 7.22 -28.92 -27.38
C ASN A 445 8.15 -28.71 -26.16
N SER A 446 8.37 -29.78 -25.39
CA SER A 446 9.19 -29.82 -24.17
C SER A 446 10.49 -30.61 -24.34
N TRP A 447 11.02 -30.73 -25.55
CA TRP A 447 12.26 -31.48 -25.87
C TRP A 447 13.47 -30.56 -26.13
N GLY A 448 13.40 -29.32 -25.64
CA GLY A 448 14.47 -28.32 -25.77
C GLY A 448 14.49 -27.58 -27.12
N PRO A 449 15.17 -26.42 -27.18
CA PRO A 449 15.16 -25.54 -28.35
C PRO A 449 15.91 -26.10 -29.56
N ASN A 450 16.76 -27.13 -29.38
CA ASN A 450 17.50 -27.74 -30.49
C ASN A 450 16.68 -28.81 -31.27
N TRP A 451 15.48 -29.12 -30.79
CA TRP A 451 14.55 -30.05 -31.43
C TRP A 451 13.57 -29.30 -32.34
N GLY A 452 13.26 -29.84 -33.52
CA GLY A 452 12.30 -29.26 -34.44
C GLY A 452 12.62 -27.82 -34.86
N GLU A 453 11.60 -26.97 -34.88
CA GLU A 453 11.65 -25.56 -35.31
C GLU A 453 11.91 -24.67 -34.10
N ASN A 454 13.12 -24.70 -33.57
CA ASN A 454 13.52 -24.01 -32.32
C ASN A 454 12.70 -24.44 -31.09
N GLY A 455 12.36 -25.72 -30.97
CA GLY A 455 11.50 -26.26 -29.92
C GLY A 455 10.02 -26.42 -30.29
N TYR A 456 9.62 -25.93 -31.46
CA TYR A 456 8.26 -26.01 -31.97
C TYR A 456 8.14 -27.10 -33.04
N PHE A 457 6.92 -27.54 -33.31
CA PHE A 457 6.59 -28.28 -34.52
C PHE A 457 5.30 -27.77 -35.13
N ARG A 458 5.13 -28.07 -36.42
CA ARG A 458 3.86 -27.90 -37.12
C ARG A 458 3.31 -29.27 -37.47
N ILE A 459 2.03 -29.48 -37.25
CA ILE A 459 1.34 -30.75 -37.48
C ILE A 459 0.09 -30.52 -38.32
N ALA A 460 -0.20 -31.42 -39.25
CA ALA A 460 -1.27 -31.28 -40.21
C ALA A 460 -2.67 -31.39 -39.57
N TYR A 461 -3.70 -30.96 -40.30
CA TYR A 461 -5.09 -30.97 -39.82
C TYR A 461 -5.77 -32.35 -39.85
N ASP A 462 -5.31 -33.25 -40.72
CA ASP A 462 -5.73 -34.65 -40.82
C ASP A 462 -5.28 -35.47 -39.59
N ASP A 463 -4.07 -35.23 -39.07
CA ASP A 463 -3.53 -35.82 -37.82
C ASP A 463 -4.41 -35.62 -36.56
N VAL A 464 -5.36 -34.66 -36.59
CA VAL A 464 -6.41 -34.53 -35.56
C VAL A 464 -7.36 -35.72 -35.56
N THR A 465 -7.73 -36.18 -36.75
CA THR A 465 -8.67 -37.27 -36.98
C THR A 465 -7.99 -38.63 -37.14
N ASP A 466 -6.74 -38.65 -37.64
CA ASP A 466 -5.97 -39.84 -37.90
C ASP A 466 -5.30 -40.43 -36.65
N ASP A 467 -4.50 -41.49 -36.77
CA ASP A 467 -3.97 -42.31 -35.68
C ASP A 467 -3.06 -41.58 -34.68
N VAL A 468 -2.57 -40.38 -35.00
CA VAL A 468 -1.90 -39.48 -34.03
C VAL A 468 -2.87 -38.89 -33.00
N LYS A 469 -4.15 -38.71 -33.38
CA LYS A 469 -5.25 -38.24 -32.53
C LYS A 469 -4.92 -36.90 -31.84
N PHE A 470 -4.27 -36.01 -32.59
CA PHE A 470 -3.75 -34.73 -32.11
C PHE A 470 -4.87 -33.81 -31.62
N GLY A 471 -4.59 -33.03 -30.56
CA GLY A 471 -5.54 -32.05 -30.03
C GLY A 471 -6.56 -32.63 -29.05
N SER A 472 -6.51 -33.94 -28.77
CA SER A 472 -7.36 -34.59 -27.79
C SER A 472 -7.25 -33.90 -26.43
N TYR A 473 -8.37 -33.73 -25.73
CA TYR A 473 -8.45 -33.15 -24.39
C TYR A 473 -7.96 -31.70 -24.24
N ALA A 474 -8.15 -30.89 -25.27
CA ALA A 474 -7.84 -29.46 -25.22
C ALA A 474 -8.37 -28.76 -23.96
N VAL A 475 -7.47 -28.29 -23.10
CA VAL A 475 -7.78 -27.44 -21.94
C VAL A 475 -7.25 -26.03 -22.21
N THR A 476 -8.13 -25.05 -22.10
CA THR A 476 -7.78 -23.62 -22.13
C THR A 476 -7.75 -23.05 -20.71
N GLY A 477 -7.17 -21.87 -20.56
CA GLY A 477 -6.99 -21.17 -19.30
C GLY A 477 -7.19 -19.67 -19.44
N SER A 478 -7.57 -19.00 -18.35
CA SER A 478 -7.78 -17.55 -18.35
C SER A 478 -7.48 -16.93 -16.98
N GLY A 479 -7.23 -15.61 -17.00
CA GLY A 479 -6.91 -14.83 -15.81
C GLY A 479 -5.63 -15.30 -15.12
N ALA A 480 -4.50 -15.26 -15.83
CA ALA A 480 -3.18 -15.33 -15.19
C ALA A 480 -2.98 -14.12 -14.26
N TYR A 481 -2.49 -14.35 -13.05
CA TYR A 481 -2.23 -13.28 -12.10
C TYR A 481 -1.11 -13.64 -11.12
N LEU A 482 -0.40 -12.62 -10.65
CA LEU A 482 0.53 -12.78 -9.53
C LEU A 482 -0.25 -12.85 -8.22
N ALA A 483 -0.25 -14.02 -7.62
CA ALA A 483 -0.76 -14.25 -6.28
C ALA A 483 0.15 -13.53 -5.28
N GLY A 484 -0.45 -12.65 -4.48
CA GLY A 484 0.33 -11.81 -3.58
C GLY A 484 1.07 -10.69 -4.28
N GLN A 485 0.42 -9.95 -5.21
CA GLN A 485 0.67 -8.51 -5.21
C GLN A 485 0.38 -8.01 -3.78
N THR A 486 1.46 -7.74 -3.06
CA THR A 486 1.44 -7.17 -1.72
C THR A 486 1.79 -5.71 -1.84
N ALA A 487 0.79 -4.84 -1.67
CA ALA A 487 1.07 -3.44 -1.42
C ALA A 487 1.53 -3.33 0.04
N THR A 488 2.70 -2.74 0.28
CA THR A 488 3.22 -2.59 1.64
C THR A 488 2.97 -1.19 2.16
N PHE A 489 2.48 -1.08 3.39
CA PHE A 489 2.63 0.14 4.18
C PHE A 489 3.57 -0.11 5.35
N THR A 490 4.24 0.94 5.80
CA THR A 490 5.14 0.91 6.94
C THR A 490 4.48 1.64 8.11
N ILE A 491 4.48 1.01 9.28
CA ILE A 491 4.23 1.67 10.56
C ILE A 491 5.59 1.97 11.18
N SER A 492 5.97 3.23 11.28
CA SER A 492 7.21 3.68 11.92
C SER A 492 6.91 4.27 13.30
N ASN A 493 7.76 3.97 14.27
CA ASN A 493 7.73 4.63 15.57
C ASN A 493 8.76 5.76 15.60
N GLN A 494 8.30 6.99 15.32
CA GLN A 494 9.10 8.22 15.43
C GLN A 494 9.14 8.74 16.88
N GLY A 495 8.63 7.96 17.82
CA GLY A 495 8.54 8.27 19.23
C GLY A 495 9.69 7.71 20.07
N SER A 496 9.66 8.09 21.33
CA SER A 496 10.65 7.77 22.38
C SER A 496 10.27 6.59 23.28
N ALA A 497 9.08 5.98 23.11
CA ALA A 497 8.68 4.72 23.75
C ALA A 497 8.06 3.75 22.75
N ASP A 498 7.96 2.48 23.15
CA ASP A 498 7.29 1.41 22.41
C ASP A 498 5.88 1.79 21.93
N LEU A 499 5.71 1.80 20.61
CA LEU A 499 4.43 1.94 19.92
C LEU A 499 3.74 0.58 19.88
N ASN A 500 2.61 0.47 20.56
CA ASN A 500 1.78 -0.73 20.61
C ASN A 500 0.59 -0.56 19.68
N ILE A 501 0.52 -1.40 18.65
CA ILE A 501 -0.66 -1.56 17.80
C ILE A 501 -1.60 -2.52 18.51
N ILE A 502 -2.65 -1.97 19.09
CA ILE A 502 -3.65 -2.65 19.92
C ILE A 502 -4.50 -3.56 19.04
N SER A 503 -4.93 -3.06 17.87
CA SER A 503 -5.64 -3.85 16.87
C SER A 503 -5.43 -3.29 15.45
N MET A 504 -5.54 -4.18 14.47
CA MET A 504 -5.65 -3.86 13.05
C MET A 504 -6.81 -4.65 12.45
N THR A 505 -7.78 -3.95 11.84
CA THR A 505 -8.98 -4.58 11.27
C THR A 505 -9.24 -4.14 9.84
N GLY A 506 -9.51 -5.09 8.95
CA GLY A 506 -9.97 -4.83 7.58
C GLY A 506 -11.50 -4.81 7.52
N ASN A 507 -12.08 -3.89 6.73
CA ASN A 507 -13.54 -3.80 6.55
C ASN A 507 -14.12 -4.62 5.38
N LYS A 508 -13.27 -5.35 4.64
CA LYS A 508 -13.65 -6.19 3.48
C LYS A 508 -13.13 -7.61 3.67
N ASN A 509 -13.89 -8.61 3.23
CA ASN A 509 -13.53 -10.03 3.28
C ASN A 509 -12.42 -10.40 2.27
N TRP A 510 -12.32 -9.68 1.15
CA TRP A 510 -11.23 -9.83 0.19
C TRP A 510 -9.91 -9.23 0.67
N LEU A 511 -9.89 -8.44 1.75
CA LEU A 511 -8.72 -7.71 2.21
C LEU A 511 -7.95 -8.51 3.27
N ALA A 512 -6.72 -8.91 2.95
CA ALA A 512 -5.80 -9.59 3.86
C ALA A 512 -4.56 -8.74 4.15
N PHE A 513 -3.96 -8.93 5.32
CA PHE A 513 -2.69 -8.28 5.67
C PHE A 513 -1.90 -9.09 6.71
N SER A 514 -0.57 -8.90 6.72
CA SER A 514 0.36 -9.59 7.61
C SER A 514 1.60 -8.74 7.90
N PRO A 515 2.17 -8.75 9.12
CA PRO A 515 1.67 -9.43 10.31
C PRO A 515 0.39 -8.80 10.86
N VAL A 516 -0.34 -9.55 11.69
CA VAL A 516 -1.54 -9.09 12.40
C VAL A 516 -1.21 -8.59 13.81
N SER A 517 -2.04 -7.70 14.35
CA SER A 517 -1.98 -7.21 15.73
C SER A 517 -2.20 -8.31 16.78
N PRO A 518 -1.65 -8.19 18.00
CA PRO A 518 -0.92 -7.04 18.53
C PRO A 518 0.55 -6.99 18.07
N LEU A 519 1.07 -5.77 17.88
CA LEU A 519 2.45 -5.52 17.48
C LEU A 519 3.07 -4.46 18.39
N THR A 520 4.34 -4.63 18.77
CA THR A 520 5.11 -3.66 19.54
C THR A 520 6.32 -3.21 18.70
N ILE A 521 6.44 -1.91 18.45
CA ILE A 521 7.47 -1.30 17.61
C ILE A 521 8.29 -0.37 18.49
N SER A 522 9.54 -0.73 18.77
CA SER A 522 10.42 0.07 19.62
C SER A 522 10.86 1.40 19.00
N PRO A 523 11.36 2.36 19.78
CA PRO A 523 11.79 3.67 19.29
C PRO A 523 12.72 3.61 18.07
N ASN A 524 12.44 4.44 17.07
CA ASN A 524 13.15 4.48 15.78
C ASN A 524 13.12 3.17 14.97
N GLN A 525 12.28 2.20 15.32
CA GLN A 525 12.02 1.01 14.51
C GLN A 525 10.78 1.18 13.65
N LYS A 526 10.63 0.27 12.69
CA LYS A 526 9.49 0.22 11.78
C LYS A 526 9.03 -1.22 11.57
N GLN A 527 7.72 -1.39 11.44
CA GLN A 527 7.09 -2.63 11.01
C GLN A 527 6.54 -2.45 9.60
N VAL A 528 6.96 -3.32 8.67
CA VAL A 528 6.34 -3.41 7.35
C VAL A 528 5.10 -4.30 7.46
N ILE A 529 3.97 -3.82 6.96
CA ILE A 529 2.73 -4.57 6.81
C ILE A 529 2.53 -4.84 5.32
N SER A 530 2.48 -6.11 4.94
CA SER A 530 2.11 -6.55 3.60
C SER A 530 0.59 -6.67 3.51
N VAL A 531 -0.03 -6.06 2.50
CA VAL A 531 -1.49 -6.07 2.27
C VAL A 531 -1.77 -6.70 0.92
N SER A 532 -2.69 -7.67 0.85
CA SER A 532 -3.03 -8.39 -0.38
C SER A 532 -4.53 -8.64 -0.51
N VAL A 533 -4.94 -9.05 -1.72
CA VAL A 533 -6.29 -9.58 -1.97
C VAL A 533 -6.31 -11.08 -1.67
N SER A 534 -7.18 -11.52 -0.75
CA SER A 534 -7.35 -12.92 -0.34
C SER A 534 -8.01 -13.78 -1.43
N SER A 535 -8.97 -13.20 -2.17
CA SER A 535 -9.49 -13.75 -3.43
C SER A 535 -10.06 -12.62 -4.30
N TRP A 536 -9.63 -12.56 -5.57
CA TRP A 536 -10.14 -11.58 -6.53
C TRP A 536 -11.62 -11.79 -6.89
N SER A 537 -12.17 -12.99 -6.67
CA SER A 537 -13.60 -13.27 -6.88
C SER A 537 -14.55 -12.67 -5.82
N LEU A 538 -13.99 -12.04 -4.77
CA LEU A 538 -14.75 -11.42 -3.69
C LEU A 538 -14.90 -9.89 -3.84
N LEU A 539 -14.34 -9.29 -4.89
CA LEU A 539 -14.52 -7.87 -5.20
C LEU A 539 -15.96 -7.59 -5.69
N ASN A 540 -16.48 -6.41 -5.36
CA ASN A 540 -17.77 -5.93 -5.86
C ASN A 540 -17.62 -5.22 -7.22
N GLY A 541 -17.15 -5.95 -8.24
CA GLY A 541 -16.91 -5.46 -9.61
C GLY A 541 -15.42 -5.21 -9.92
N ALA A 542 -15.15 -4.53 -11.04
CA ALA A 542 -13.79 -4.27 -11.56
C ALA A 542 -12.88 -3.44 -10.62
N ILE A 543 -13.46 -2.64 -9.72
CA ILE A 543 -12.73 -1.88 -8.69
C ILE A 543 -13.53 -1.97 -7.39
N ASP A 544 -12.87 -2.36 -6.30
CA ASP A 544 -13.44 -2.34 -4.95
C ASP A 544 -12.46 -1.69 -3.96
N THR A 545 -12.99 -0.90 -3.03
CA THR A 545 -12.21 -0.15 -2.04
C THR A 545 -12.47 -0.67 -0.63
N GLY A 546 -11.39 -1.09 0.04
CA GLY A 546 -11.34 -1.49 1.43
C GLY A 546 -10.52 -0.52 2.28
N LYS A 547 -10.49 -0.78 3.58
CA LYS A 547 -9.83 0.05 4.59
C LYS A 547 -9.28 -0.83 5.70
N ILE A 548 -8.04 -0.56 6.11
CA ILE A 548 -7.43 -1.13 7.31
C ILE A 548 -7.43 -0.04 8.39
N THR A 549 -8.14 -0.28 9.49
CA THR A 549 -8.13 0.62 10.65
C THR A 549 -7.13 0.11 11.68
N ILE A 550 -6.15 0.95 12.02
CA ILE A 550 -5.07 0.73 12.97
C ILE A 550 -5.43 1.45 14.28
N LEU A 551 -5.52 0.72 15.39
CA LEU A 551 -5.68 1.28 16.74
C LEU A 551 -4.34 1.22 17.48
N SER A 552 -3.85 2.34 18.00
CA SER A 552 -2.53 2.46 18.64
C SER A 552 -2.59 3.10 20.04
N ASN A 553 -1.46 3.04 20.76
CA ASN A 553 -1.26 3.77 22.02
C ASN A 553 -0.67 5.19 21.85
N ASP A 554 -0.57 5.76 20.63
CA ASP A 554 -0.22 7.18 20.47
C ASP A 554 -1.43 8.08 20.75
N PRO A 555 -1.38 8.98 21.75
CA PRO A 555 -2.48 9.92 22.02
C PRO A 555 -2.70 11.02 20.96
N SER A 556 -1.83 11.19 19.94
CA SER A 556 -2.12 12.09 18.79
C SER A 556 -2.89 11.40 17.67
N ALA A 557 -2.64 10.11 17.49
CA ALA A 557 -3.12 9.34 16.36
C ALA A 557 -3.49 7.92 16.83
N SER A 558 -4.42 7.88 17.80
CA SER A 558 -4.91 6.64 18.38
C SER A 558 -5.60 5.75 17.36
N THR A 559 -6.17 6.33 16.30
CA THR A 559 -6.73 5.61 15.15
C THR A 559 -6.17 6.18 13.85
N ILE A 560 -5.65 5.31 12.97
CA ILE A 560 -5.25 5.66 11.60
C ILE A 560 -5.95 4.70 10.62
N ASP A 561 -6.42 5.22 9.49
CA ASP A 561 -6.99 4.45 8.40
C ASP A 561 -6.03 4.40 7.21
N VAL A 562 -5.73 3.20 6.70
CA VAL A 562 -5.06 2.98 5.41
C VAL A 562 -6.12 2.54 4.40
N ASN A 563 -6.31 3.32 3.34
CA ASN A 563 -7.26 3.02 2.27
C ASN A 563 -6.60 2.09 1.24
N VAL A 564 -7.33 1.06 0.80
CA VAL A 564 -6.81 0.03 -0.11
C VAL A 564 -7.78 -0.10 -1.28
N THR A 565 -7.33 0.24 -2.49
CA THR A 565 -8.11 0.02 -3.72
C THR A 565 -7.63 -1.26 -4.38
N ALA A 566 -8.51 -2.23 -4.57
CA ALA A 566 -8.24 -3.40 -5.40
C ALA A 566 -8.90 -3.20 -6.77
N LYS A 567 -8.13 -3.32 -7.85
CA LYS A 567 -8.65 -3.30 -9.22
C LYS A 567 -8.44 -4.67 -9.85
N SER A 568 -9.52 -5.37 -10.16
CA SER A 568 -9.46 -6.56 -11.01
C SER A 568 -9.08 -6.14 -12.44
N GLY A 569 -8.49 -7.08 -13.19
CA GLY A 569 -8.28 -6.90 -14.62
C GLY A 569 -9.61 -6.71 -15.36
N PRO A 570 -9.60 -6.16 -16.59
CA PRO A 570 -10.83 -5.86 -17.31
C PRO A 570 -11.75 -7.09 -17.42
N GLU A 571 -13.02 -6.92 -17.05
CA GLU A 571 -14.03 -7.96 -17.15
C GLU A 571 -14.19 -8.41 -18.61
N GLN A 572 -14.19 -9.72 -18.85
CA GLN A 572 -14.59 -10.27 -20.15
C GLN A 572 -16.09 -10.04 -20.36
N GLY A 573 -16.45 -8.98 -21.08
CA GLY A 573 -17.85 -8.62 -21.33
C GLY A 573 -18.14 -7.84 -22.62
N ALA A 574 -17.13 -7.30 -23.31
CA ALA A 574 -17.32 -6.58 -24.57
C ALA A 574 -16.84 -7.43 -25.77
N VAL A 575 -17.78 -7.88 -26.60
CA VAL A 575 -17.48 -8.36 -27.95
C VAL A 575 -16.91 -7.17 -28.74
N PRO A 576 -15.80 -7.31 -29.49
CA PRO A 576 -15.30 -6.24 -30.35
C PRO A 576 -16.26 -5.97 -31.52
N GLY A 577 -17.18 -5.02 -31.31
CA GLY A 577 -17.87 -4.34 -32.40
C GLY A 577 -17.00 -3.19 -32.90
N ASP A 578 -16.62 -3.26 -34.18
CA ASP A 578 -15.95 -2.23 -34.99
C ASP A 578 -14.75 -1.49 -34.37
N ILE A 579 -13.55 -1.99 -34.72
CA ILE A 579 -12.27 -1.33 -34.47
C ILE A 579 -12.11 -0.14 -35.44
N ASP A 580 -12.73 1.00 -35.11
CA ASP A 580 -12.54 2.25 -35.87
C ASP A 580 -12.88 3.51 -35.01
N ASN A 581 -12.19 3.71 -33.86
CA ASN A 581 -12.21 4.99 -33.11
C ASN A 581 -11.13 5.08 -31.99
N ILE A 582 -9.85 5.24 -32.34
CA ILE A 582 -8.76 5.36 -31.35
C ILE A 582 -8.48 6.83 -30.90
N ASN A 583 -9.20 7.82 -31.45
CA ASN A 583 -8.86 9.25 -31.31
C ASN A 583 -9.91 10.17 -30.63
N GLN A 584 -10.87 9.61 -29.89
CA GLN A 584 -11.89 10.40 -29.16
C GLN A 584 -11.89 10.08 -27.67
N VAL A 585 -11.96 11.12 -26.83
CA VAL A 585 -12.05 11.04 -25.36
C VAL A 585 -13.41 11.62 -24.94
N ASP A 586 -14.06 11.01 -23.95
CA ASP A 586 -15.30 11.55 -23.38
C ASP A 586 -15.02 12.88 -22.66
N LEU A 587 -15.80 13.92 -23.00
CA LEU A 587 -15.64 15.26 -22.45
C LEU A 587 -15.88 15.28 -20.93
N HIS A 588 -16.72 14.38 -20.42
CA HIS A 588 -17.02 14.26 -18.99
C HIS A 588 -15.82 13.76 -18.18
N ASP A 589 -15.16 12.69 -18.65
CA ASP A 589 -14.01 12.09 -17.98
C ASP A 589 -12.78 13.02 -18.02
N ALA A 590 -12.59 13.75 -19.12
CA ALA A 590 -11.54 14.76 -19.22
C ALA A 590 -11.73 15.93 -18.23
N VAL A 591 -12.96 16.39 -18.02
CA VAL A 591 -13.29 17.45 -17.05
C VAL A 591 -13.12 16.94 -15.61
N LEU A 592 -13.57 15.72 -15.30
CA LEU A 592 -13.35 15.08 -13.98
C LEU A 592 -11.86 14.94 -13.66
N GLY A 593 -11.04 14.54 -14.64
CA GLY A 593 -9.58 14.47 -14.49
C GLY A 593 -8.93 15.82 -14.19
N LEU A 594 -9.39 16.91 -14.83
CA LEU A 594 -8.88 18.27 -14.55
C LEU A 594 -9.29 18.80 -13.18
N GLN A 595 -10.51 18.51 -12.70
CA GLN A 595 -10.98 18.93 -11.37
C GLN A 595 -10.13 18.31 -10.25
N VAL A 596 -9.75 17.04 -10.41
CA VAL A 596 -8.85 16.33 -9.48
C VAL A 596 -7.44 16.91 -9.48
N LEU A 597 -6.92 17.33 -10.64
CA LEU A 597 -5.55 17.87 -10.78
C LEU A 597 -5.39 19.34 -10.34
N THR A 598 -6.46 20.14 -10.38
CA THR A 598 -6.42 21.57 -10.02
C THR A 598 -6.85 21.88 -8.58
N GLY A 599 -7.41 20.90 -7.86
CA GLY A 599 -7.81 21.06 -6.46
C GLY A 599 -9.03 21.96 -6.23
N ILE A 600 -9.82 22.23 -7.28
CA ILE A 600 -11.02 23.07 -7.20
C ILE A 600 -12.18 22.24 -6.62
N THR A 601 -12.37 22.32 -5.31
CA THR A 601 -13.56 21.78 -4.64
C THR A 601 -14.74 22.73 -4.78
N GLU A 602 -15.85 22.21 -5.32
CA GLU A 602 -17.19 22.78 -5.49
C GLU A 602 -17.45 24.24 -5.08
N ASN A 603 -17.93 25.01 -6.07
CA ASN A 603 -19.05 25.92 -5.83
C ASN A 603 -20.05 25.78 -7.00
N GLN A 604 -21.27 25.37 -6.69
CA GLN A 604 -22.38 25.37 -7.64
C GLN A 604 -22.83 26.82 -7.86
N ASP A 605 -22.22 27.51 -8.83
CA ASP A 605 -22.90 28.43 -9.76
C ASP A 605 -21.88 29.15 -10.68
N SER A 606 -22.24 29.30 -11.96
CA SER A 606 -21.61 30.18 -12.96
C SER A 606 -20.21 29.84 -13.52
N ILE A 607 -20.09 28.69 -14.19
CA ILE A 607 -19.36 28.69 -15.48
C ILE A 607 -20.40 29.04 -16.56
N ARG A 608 -20.29 30.22 -17.15
CA ARG A 608 -21.15 30.60 -18.29
C ARG A 608 -20.78 29.79 -19.53
N SER A 609 -21.76 29.17 -20.15
CA SER A 609 -21.71 28.50 -21.47
C SER A 609 -21.16 29.37 -22.60
N ASP A 610 -21.26 30.70 -22.43
CA ASP A 610 -21.34 31.66 -23.53
C ASP A 610 -19.98 32.02 -24.18
N TYR A 611 -18.87 31.43 -23.72
CA TYR A 611 -17.51 31.78 -24.18
C TYR A 611 -16.85 30.73 -25.09
N VAL A 612 -17.42 29.53 -25.21
CA VAL A 612 -16.85 28.44 -26.04
C VAL A 612 -17.43 28.40 -27.47
N GLU A 613 -18.66 28.90 -27.67
CA GLU A 613 -19.40 28.79 -28.95
C GLU A 613 -18.79 29.55 -30.14
N SER A 614 -17.76 30.39 -29.97
CA SER A 614 -17.32 31.28 -31.05
C SER A 614 -16.39 30.65 -32.11
N LYS A 615 -15.86 29.42 -31.90
CA LYS A 615 -14.97 28.74 -32.87
C LYS A 615 -14.99 27.21 -32.95
N VAL A 616 -15.80 26.50 -32.17
CA VAL A 616 -15.92 25.02 -32.27
C VAL A 616 -17.34 24.67 -32.71
N ASP A 617 -17.46 23.98 -33.85
CA ASP A 617 -18.74 23.57 -34.43
C ASP A 617 -19.23 22.27 -33.77
N VAL A 618 -19.76 22.40 -32.55
CA VAL A 618 -20.21 21.26 -31.72
C VAL A 618 -21.53 20.72 -32.26
N ASN A 619 -21.45 19.76 -33.17
CA ASN A 619 -22.60 18.93 -33.52
C ASN A 619 -22.93 17.94 -32.39
N LYS A 620 -24.15 17.39 -32.44
CA LYS A 620 -24.89 16.71 -31.36
C LYS A 620 -24.27 15.48 -30.66
N ASP A 621 -23.04 15.11 -30.98
CA ASP A 621 -22.30 14.05 -30.28
C ASP A 621 -21.10 14.70 -29.58
N ASP A 622 -21.16 14.82 -28.24
CA ASP A 622 -20.23 15.59 -27.39
C ASP A 622 -18.78 15.04 -27.37
N ARG A 623 -18.05 15.16 -28.48
CA ARG A 623 -16.71 14.57 -28.66
C ARG A 623 -15.76 15.52 -29.38
N ILE A 624 -14.57 15.70 -28.81
CA ILE A 624 -13.45 16.47 -29.38
C ILE A 624 -12.27 15.56 -29.69
N GLY A 625 -11.46 15.94 -30.69
CA GLY A 625 -10.28 15.18 -31.09
C GLY A 625 -9.13 15.33 -30.10
N ILE A 626 -8.30 14.28 -29.97
CA ILE A 626 -7.16 14.30 -29.03
C ILE A 626 -6.13 15.42 -29.31
N GLU A 627 -5.98 15.86 -30.57
CA GLU A 627 -5.13 17.02 -30.90
C GLU A 627 -5.73 18.35 -30.42
N GLU A 628 -7.05 18.49 -30.37
CA GLU A 628 -7.75 19.67 -29.86
C GLU A 628 -7.62 19.76 -28.33
N VAL A 629 -7.68 18.61 -27.64
CA VAL A 629 -7.37 18.49 -26.20
C VAL A 629 -5.93 18.95 -25.92
N ILE A 630 -4.95 18.48 -26.72
CA ILE A 630 -3.55 18.90 -26.59
C ILE A 630 -3.37 20.41 -26.86
N TYR A 631 -4.14 20.97 -27.81
CA TYR A 631 -4.12 22.40 -28.10
C TYR A 631 -4.69 23.23 -26.93
N ILE A 632 -5.81 22.79 -26.34
CA ILE A 632 -6.42 23.44 -25.16
C ILE A 632 -5.48 23.37 -23.95
N LEU A 633 -4.87 22.20 -23.69
CA LEU A 633 -3.92 22.03 -22.59
C LEU A 633 -2.67 22.91 -22.75
N LYS A 634 -2.13 23.04 -23.97
CA LYS A 634 -1.05 24.00 -24.26
C LYS A 634 -1.51 25.44 -24.06
N TYR A 635 -2.68 25.81 -24.57
CA TYR A 635 -3.21 27.17 -24.41
C TYR A 635 -3.42 27.55 -22.94
N LEU A 636 -3.86 26.62 -22.09
CA LEU A 636 -4.00 26.84 -20.65
C LEU A 636 -2.63 26.93 -19.94
N ALA A 637 -1.67 26.06 -20.31
CA ALA A 637 -0.31 26.10 -19.76
C ALA A 637 0.45 27.39 -20.14
N ASP A 638 0.26 27.88 -21.38
CA ASP A 638 0.93 29.07 -21.90
C ASP A 638 0.32 30.40 -21.39
N ASN A 639 -0.92 30.39 -20.88
CA ASN A 639 -1.64 31.62 -20.47
C ASN A 639 -1.84 31.82 -18.95
N ASN A 640 -1.45 30.86 -18.09
CA ASN A 640 -1.64 31.01 -16.64
C ASN A 640 -0.61 31.93 -15.96
N HIS A 641 -0.69 33.22 -16.29
CA HIS A 641 -0.48 34.28 -15.31
C HIS A 641 -1.84 34.77 -14.79
N GLN A 642 -2.07 34.54 -13.50
CA GLN A 642 -3.16 35.00 -12.61
C GLN A 642 -4.27 34.00 -12.28
N ASN A 643 -4.26 33.65 -10.98
CA ASN A 643 -5.25 32.94 -10.16
C ASN A 643 -5.48 31.46 -10.49
#